data_AF-A0A196MKQ8-F1
#
_entry.id   AF-A0A196MKQ8-F1
#
_cell.length_a   1.000
_cell.length_b   1.000
_cell.length_c   1.000
_cell.angle_alpha   90.00
_cell.angle_beta   90.00
_cell.angle_gamma   90.00
#
_symmetry.space_group_name_H-M   'P 1'
#
loop_
_entity.id
_entity.type
_entity.pdbx_description
1 polymer ?
#
loop_
_entity_poly.entity_id
_entity_poly.type
_entity_poly.pdbx_seq_one_letter_code
_entity_poly.pdbx_strand_id
1 'polypeptide(L)'
;MEHGMLSKFMNDRPKINYRRKGNQCRDARDWPGAVSAYTRHLEENSGDQAIWVQLGHAWKEQGMLEEAAQAYQMAVDLDVDDPDANIHLADLLRRLGRLEEALAAYQRVNKVAPNAEAIHNIRLLRKDSKAGAAEAMGDGTVFFAIQDLFGYLKAHVTMSGIQRVQAGIALHAIRDEGVNARFIVGNALEHVLPAGEFWMADNAEVLRIIDYASGKQVDHDVLRAMIVSCENDAVRVRPSRGSTIILLGAFWGLGNSIREFIRSKRDDVRIGAYVYDIIPVTHPEFCDEALVTDFSMAICELCAVADFILTISDASRFALAEFITKNGGRPIPMQTVPLAHHLTQSADDAVEWPDQLRQVKGKRYVVYVSTIEARKNHLYVVNVWRRLMAEGVDVPDLVFVGRHGWKISGLMDVLKATNNLNGRLHIAHNLSDGELNAVYANCEFSVFTSFVEGWGLPVGESLLHGRPCIASDTSSIPEVGGDLVDYIDPFNLTQGVEIFRRMITDKSYRNARARMIRDQFVPTTWQDVGSNFLGKVKFYQNADIIPFRASLEEGKVLSLRTKAGSTIDIKSYFHIPRRILIESAHLYGSEDHGVWMKGSKSSFSILTGMAAGTSLLVYLQVSVAPGGEDCVLTIFNADNDAMRAIRLREVGMGQVIRLMTQAGGDGTIQLRFDVTGSYPRYDGDNRDFVIGLRSIGYATPDNLVARQELYEAMSLVDLTS
;
A
#
# COMPACT_ATOMS: atom_id res chain seq x y z
N MET A 1 -2.77 36.27 -93.67
CA MET A 1 -2.02 35.33 -92.80
C MET A 1 -1.40 36.11 -91.66
N GLU A 2 -2.17 36.46 -90.63
CA GLU A 2 -1.63 37.07 -89.39
C GLU A 2 -2.68 37.03 -88.24
N HIS A 3 -3.49 35.97 -88.20
CA HIS A 3 -4.54 35.76 -87.18
C HIS A 3 -4.53 34.33 -86.61
N GLY A 4 -3.35 33.70 -86.57
CA GLY A 4 -3.19 32.31 -86.13
C GLY A 4 -2.06 32.04 -85.15
N MET A 5 -1.47 33.08 -84.54
CA MET A 5 -0.24 32.91 -83.75
C MET A 5 -0.20 33.69 -82.43
N LEU A 6 -1.36 34.03 -81.84
CA LEU A 6 -1.44 34.71 -80.53
C LEU A 6 -2.43 34.09 -79.52
N SER A 7 -3.16 33.03 -79.86
CA SER A 7 -4.11 32.38 -78.92
C SER A 7 -3.58 31.08 -78.27
N LYS A 8 -2.30 30.72 -78.47
CA LYS A 8 -1.73 29.43 -78.01
C LYS A 8 -0.64 29.54 -76.92
N PHE A 9 -0.48 30.70 -76.28
CA PHE A 9 0.60 30.94 -75.30
C PHE A 9 0.15 31.54 -73.94
N MET A 10 -1.10 31.36 -73.53
CA MET A 10 -1.57 31.86 -72.22
C MET A 10 -2.27 30.83 -71.32
N ASN A 11 -2.07 29.52 -71.51
CA ASN A 11 -2.71 28.53 -70.64
C ASN A 11 -1.89 27.29 -70.24
N ASP A 12 -0.56 27.38 -70.23
CA ASP A 12 0.33 26.34 -69.68
C ASP A 12 1.34 26.94 -68.68
N ARG A 13 0.85 27.50 -67.57
CA ARG A 13 1.70 27.62 -66.37
C ARG A 13 1.61 26.29 -65.64
N PRO A 14 2.73 25.59 -65.34
CA PRO A 14 2.68 24.39 -64.54
C PRO A 14 2.00 24.74 -63.22
N LYS A 15 0.86 24.08 -62.91
CA LYS A 15 0.21 24.24 -61.61
C LYS A 15 1.26 23.95 -60.55
N ILE A 16 1.65 24.96 -59.79
CA ILE A 16 2.64 24.82 -58.73
C ILE A 16 2.04 23.84 -57.72
N ASN A 17 2.69 22.70 -57.53
CA ASN A 17 2.30 21.76 -56.49
C ASN A 17 2.77 22.33 -55.14
N TYR A 18 1.87 23.06 -54.50
CA TYR A 18 2.14 23.77 -53.26
C TYR A 18 2.50 22.83 -52.10
N ARG A 19 1.95 21.60 -52.07
CA ARG A 19 2.38 20.54 -51.13
C ARG A 19 3.85 20.19 -51.29
N ARG A 20 4.31 19.94 -52.51
CA ARG A 20 5.72 19.61 -52.81
C ARG A 20 6.63 20.79 -52.48
N LYS A 21 6.21 22.01 -52.81
CA LYS A 21 6.96 23.24 -52.50
C LYS A 21 7.10 23.43 -50.97
N GLY A 22 6.03 23.21 -50.21
CA GLY A 22 6.05 23.28 -48.75
C GLY A 22 7.02 22.27 -48.14
N ASN A 23 7.02 21.02 -48.62
CA ASN A 23 7.99 20.01 -48.18
C ASN A 23 9.44 20.42 -48.48
N GLN A 24 9.71 21.00 -49.66
CA GLN A 24 11.04 21.49 -50.01
C GLN A 24 11.50 22.63 -49.10
N CYS A 25 10.62 23.59 -48.81
CA CYS A 25 10.92 24.67 -47.86
C CYS A 25 11.17 24.13 -46.44
N ARG A 26 10.35 23.18 -45.98
CA ARG A 26 10.53 22.49 -44.69
C ARG A 26 11.88 21.79 -44.61
N ASP A 27 12.25 21.01 -45.64
CA ASP A 27 13.51 20.26 -45.69
C ASP A 27 14.73 21.22 -45.75
N ALA A 28 14.54 22.41 -46.33
CA ALA A 28 15.52 23.50 -46.33
C ALA A 28 15.50 24.36 -45.05
N ARG A 29 14.61 24.08 -44.08
CA ARG A 29 14.34 24.88 -42.87
C ARG A 29 13.92 26.33 -43.15
N ASP A 30 13.38 26.58 -44.34
CA ASP A 30 12.70 27.83 -44.69
C ASP A 30 11.25 27.77 -44.18
N TRP A 31 11.07 28.03 -42.88
CA TRP A 31 9.76 27.94 -42.23
C TRP A 31 8.72 28.94 -42.76
N PRO A 32 9.06 30.22 -43.03
CA PRO A 32 8.11 31.15 -43.65
C PRO A 32 7.67 30.69 -45.04
N GLY A 33 8.61 30.19 -45.86
CA GLY A 33 8.30 29.61 -47.17
C GLY A 33 7.41 28.36 -47.07
N ALA A 34 7.66 27.50 -46.07
CA ALA A 34 6.86 26.31 -45.80
C ALA A 34 5.43 26.67 -45.39
N VAL A 35 5.25 27.62 -44.46
CA VAL A 35 3.94 28.13 -44.04
C VAL A 35 3.15 28.68 -45.23
N SER A 36 3.77 29.54 -46.04
CA SER A 36 3.11 30.14 -47.20
C SER A 36 2.67 29.07 -48.21
N ALA A 37 3.53 28.09 -48.50
CA ALA A 37 3.21 27.02 -49.44
C ALA A 37 2.16 26.04 -48.88
N TYR A 38 2.23 25.64 -47.61
CA TYR A 38 1.23 24.78 -47.00
C TYR A 38 -0.13 25.46 -46.87
N THR A 39 -0.17 26.74 -46.48
CA THR A 39 -1.43 27.52 -46.42
C THR A 39 -2.11 27.57 -47.79
N ARG A 40 -1.33 27.85 -48.86
CA ARG A 40 -1.86 27.88 -50.23
C ARG A 40 -2.34 26.51 -50.72
N HIS A 41 -1.72 25.42 -50.27
CA HIS A 41 -2.19 24.06 -50.56
C HIS A 41 -3.53 23.78 -49.88
N LEU A 42 -3.67 24.17 -48.61
CA LEU A 42 -4.86 23.94 -47.80
C LEU A 42 -6.06 24.82 -48.20
N GLU A 43 -5.84 25.98 -48.84
CA GLU A 43 -6.91 26.77 -49.48
C GLU A 43 -7.67 25.97 -50.55
N GLU A 44 -6.97 25.09 -51.28
CA GLU A 44 -7.56 24.25 -52.33
C GLU A 44 -7.89 22.82 -51.83
N ASN A 45 -7.26 22.38 -50.74
CA ASN A 45 -7.33 21.00 -50.23
C ASN A 45 -7.46 20.98 -48.70
N SER A 46 -8.54 21.57 -48.18
CA SER A 46 -8.74 21.73 -46.72
C SER A 46 -8.84 20.41 -45.94
N GLY A 47 -9.05 19.28 -46.62
CA GLY A 47 -9.10 17.93 -46.02
C GLY A 47 -7.75 17.20 -45.94
N ASP A 48 -6.62 17.82 -46.34
CA ASP A 48 -5.29 17.18 -46.25
C ASP A 48 -4.72 17.30 -44.82
N GLN A 49 -5.20 16.43 -43.92
CA GLN A 49 -4.82 16.39 -42.49
C GLN A 49 -3.31 16.37 -42.27
N ALA A 50 -2.57 15.59 -43.06
CA ALA A 50 -1.12 15.51 -42.93
C ALA A 50 -0.46 16.88 -43.15
N ILE A 51 -1.01 17.72 -44.02
CA ILE A 51 -0.47 19.06 -44.27
C ILE A 51 -0.88 20.06 -43.18
N TRP A 52 -2.03 19.89 -42.53
CA TRP A 52 -2.34 20.62 -41.31
C TRP A 52 -1.33 20.37 -40.19
N VAL A 53 -0.91 19.11 -39.98
CA VAL A 53 0.15 18.77 -39.02
C VAL A 53 1.50 19.40 -39.40
N GLN A 54 1.88 19.34 -40.68
CA GLN A 54 3.13 19.96 -41.15
C GLN A 54 3.11 21.49 -41.07
N LEU A 55 1.95 22.12 -41.30
CA LEU A 55 1.76 23.56 -41.08
C LEU A 55 1.93 23.92 -39.61
N GLY A 56 1.36 23.12 -38.69
CA GLY A 56 1.56 23.26 -37.25
C GLY A 56 3.04 23.20 -36.84
N HIS A 57 3.81 22.25 -37.38
CA HIS A 57 5.26 22.19 -37.18
C HIS A 57 5.97 23.46 -37.68
N ALA A 58 5.65 23.92 -38.89
CA ALA A 58 6.29 25.09 -39.47
C ALA A 58 6.00 26.40 -38.69
N TRP A 59 4.81 26.53 -38.09
CA TRP A 59 4.49 27.63 -37.18
C TRP A 59 5.20 27.50 -35.83
N LYS A 60 5.27 26.29 -35.27
CA LYS A 60 5.96 26.00 -34.01
C LYS A 60 7.45 26.34 -34.08
N GLU A 61 8.12 26.03 -35.19
CA GLU A 61 9.53 26.36 -35.42
C GLU A 61 9.77 27.87 -35.61
N GLN A 62 8.74 28.65 -35.95
CA GLN A 62 8.79 30.12 -35.97
C GLN A 62 8.47 30.77 -34.62
N GLY A 63 8.14 29.97 -33.60
CA GLY A 63 7.72 30.47 -32.29
C GLY A 63 6.27 31.00 -32.23
N MET A 64 5.50 30.82 -33.30
CA MET A 64 4.09 31.24 -33.40
C MET A 64 3.20 30.12 -32.87
N LEU A 65 3.04 30.07 -31.54
CA LEU A 65 2.44 28.93 -30.84
C LEU A 65 0.92 28.87 -31.00
N GLU A 66 0.23 30.01 -31.03
CA GLU A 66 -1.22 30.08 -31.21
C GLU A 66 -1.64 29.61 -32.62
N GLU A 67 -0.91 30.01 -33.64
CA GLU A 67 -1.13 29.60 -35.03
C GLU A 67 -0.82 28.12 -35.24
N ALA A 68 0.23 27.62 -34.59
CA ALA A 68 0.53 26.19 -34.56
C ALA A 68 -0.58 25.39 -33.87
N ALA A 69 -1.15 25.87 -32.75
CA ALA A 69 -2.25 25.22 -32.06
C ALA A 69 -3.49 25.13 -32.96
N GLN A 70 -3.82 26.21 -33.68
CA GLN A 70 -4.92 26.23 -34.64
C GLN A 70 -4.71 25.22 -35.77
N ALA A 71 -3.50 25.16 -36.34
CA ALA A 71 -3.19 24.20 -37.40
C ALA A 71 -3.30 22.74 -36.93
N TYR A 72 -2.85 22.43 -35.71
CA TYR A 72 -3.07 21.11 -35.13
C TYR A 72 -4.53 20.83 -34.80
N GLN A 73 -5.29 21.82 -34.32
CA GLN A 73 -6.73 21.69 -34.09
C GLN A 73 -7.47 21.36 -35.39
N MET A 74 -7.13 22.01 -36.50
CA MET A 74 -7.69 21.69 -37.82
C MET A 74 -7.34 20.26 -38.27
N ALA A 75 -6.17 19.73 -37.90
CA ALA A 75 -5.84 18.33 -38.13
C ALA A 75 -6.70 17.38 -37.29
N VAL A 76 -6.90 17.70 -35.99
CA VAL A 76 -7.76 16.93 -35.07
C VAL A 76 -9.23 17.00 -35.47
N ASP A 77 -9.70 18.10 -36.04
CA ASP A 77 -11.10 18.23 -36.49
C ASP A 77 -11.40 17.35 -37.72
N LEU A 78 -10.37 16.99 -38.50
CA LEU A 78 -10.48 16.05 -39.62
C LEU A 78 -10.46 14.59 -39.15
N ASP A 79 -9.70 14.29 -38.10
CA ASP A 79 -9.69 12.99 -37.42
C ASP A 79 -9.48 13.17 -35.90
N VAL A 80 -10.58 13.06 -35.15
CA VAL A 80 -10.62 13.34 -33.71
C VAL A 80 -9.78 12.33 -32.92
N ASP A 81 -9.60 11.12 -33.46
CA ASP A 81 -8.90 10.01 -32.81
C ASP A 81 -7.45 9.84 -33.32
N ASP A 82 -6.90 10.77 -34.12
CA ASP A 82 -5.49 10.74 -34.55
C ASP A 82 -4.53 11.00 -33.36
N PRO A 83 -3.73 10.01 -32.92
CA PRO A 83 -2.86 10.17 -31.76
C PRO A 83 -1.75 11.21 -31.98
N ASP A 84 -1.21 11.31 -33.20
CA ASP A 84 -0.07 12.19 -33.50
C ASP A 84 -0.51 13.67 -33.54
N ALA A 85 -1.67 13.98 -34.13
CA ALA A 85 -2.20 15.35 -34.07
C ALA A 85 -2.60 15.74 -32.64
N ASN A 86 -3.24 14.84 -31.89
CA ASN A 86 -3.67 15.11 -30.51
C ASN A 86 -2.48 15.31 -29.55
N ILE A 87 -1.37 14.57 -29.69
CA ILE A 87 -0.20 14.75 -28.80
C ILE A 87 0.48 16.10 -29.05
N HIS A 88 0.64 16.51 -30.31
CA HIS A 88 1.24 17.79 -30.66
C HIS A 88 0.36 18.98 -30.24
N LEU A 89 -0.96 18.85 -30.39
CA LEU A 89 -1.92 19.84 -29.89
C LEU A 89 -1.83 19.95 -28.36
N ALA A 90 -1.84 18.82 -27.65
CA ALA A 90 -1.79 18.77 -26.19
C ALA A 90 -0.54 19.45 -25.62
N ASP A 91 0.63 19.16 -26.18
CA ASP A 91 1.91 19.78 -25.78
C ASP A 91 1.88 21.30 -25.94
N LEU A 92 1.29 21.78 -27.05
CA LEU A 92 1.24 23.20 -27.34
C LEU A 92 0.24 23.93 -26.45
N LEU A 93 -0.94 23.35 -26.23
CA LEU A 93 -1.94 23.87 -25.30
C LEU A 93 -1.38 23.95 -23.88
N ARG A 94 -0.59 22.96 -23.46
CA ARG A 94 0.11 22.98 -22.17
C ARG A 94 1.09 24.14 -22.07
N ARG A 95 1.92 24.37 -23.11
CA ARG A 95 2.86 25.51 -23.16
C ARG A 95 2.16 26.87 -23.17
N LEU A 96 0.96 26.93 -23.74
CA LEU A 96 0.11 28.12 -23.77
C LEU A 96 -0.70 28.33 -22.47
N GLY A 97 -0.56 27.45 -21.46
CA GLY A 97 -1.30 27.54 -20.20
C GLY A 97 -2.78 27.12 -20.29
N ARG A 98 -3.23 26.55 -21.42
CA ARG A 98 -4.59 26.05 -21.64
C ARG A 98 -4.72 24.62 -21.14
N LEU A 99 -4.57 24.45 -19.83
CA LEU A 99 -4.35 23.14 -19.18
C LEU A 99 -5.53 22.17 -19.33
N GLU A 100 -6.77 22.64 -19.28
CA GLU A 100 -7.97 21.80 -19.44
C GLU A 100 -8.07 21.21 -20.85
N GLU A 101 -7.77 22.02 -21.86
CA GLU A 101 -7.80 21.59 -23.26
C GLU A 101 -6.64 20.64 -23.58
N ALA A 102 -5.45 20.91 -23.02
CA ALA A 102 -4.32 20.00 -23.08
C ALA A 102 -4.65 18.64 -22.45
N LEU A 103 -5.30 18.63 -21.29
CA LEU A 103 -5.74 17.41 -20.61
C LEU A 103 -6.73 16.61 -21.46
N ALA A 104 -7.71 17.27 -22.08
CA ALA A 104 -8.67 16.63 -22.97
C ALA A 104 -7.98 16.00 -24.20
N ALA A 105 -7.00 16.70 -24.79
CA ALA A 105 -6.25 16.19 -25.93
C ALA A 105 -5.38 14.97 -25.57
N TYR A 106 -4.63 14.99 -24.45
CA TYR A 106 -3.89 13.80 -24.00
C TYR A 106 -4.81 12.63 -23.67
N GLN A 107 -6.00 12.87 -23.11
CA GLN A 107 -6.98 11.80 -22.84
C GLN A 107 -7.47 11.11 -24.11
N ARG A 108 -7.63 11.85 -25.22
CA ARG A 108 -7.96 11.25 -26.53
C ARG A 108 -6.82 10.35 -27.01
N VAL A 109 -5.57 10.78 -26.92
CA VAL A 109 -4.39 9.93 -27.25
C VAL A 109 -4.45 8.62 -26.47
N ASN A 110 -4.63 8.70 -25.14
CA ASN A 110 -4.65 7.52 -24.29
C ASN A 110 -5.86 6.60 -24.51
N LYS A 111 -6.99 7.14 -24.99
CA LYS A 111 -8.20 6.37 -25.33
C LYS A 111 -7.98 5.49 -26.56
N VAL A 112 -7.22 5.98 -27.55
CA VAL A 112 -6.96 5.28 -28.82
C VAL A 112 -5.88 4.22 -28.63
N ALA A 113 -4.77 4.59 -28.00
CA ALA A 113 -3.72 3.66 -27.62
C ALA A 113 -3.00 4.18 -26.36
N PRO A 114 -2.85 3.35 -25.30
CA PRO A 114 -2.09 3.76 -24.12
C PRO A 114 -0.68 4.23 -24.48
N ASN A 115 -0.38 5.51 -24.20
CA ASN A 115 0.88 6.15 -24.50
C ASN A 115 1.51 6.68 -23.21
N ALA A 116 2.76 6.28 -22.93
CA ALA A 116 3.43 6.61 -21.67
C ALA A 116 3.61 8.12 -21.44
N GLU A 117 3.86 8.90 -22.50
CA GLU A 117 4.00 10.35 -22.43
C GLU A 117 2.65 11.03 -22.18
N ALA A 118 1.59 10.59 -22.85
CA ALA A 118 0.24 11.08 -22.60
C ALA A 118 -0.21 10.77 -21.17
N ILE A 119 0.00 9.54 -20.68
CA ILE A 119 -0.31 9.13 -19.31
C ILE A 119 0.44 10.00 -18.29
N HIS A 120 1.73 10.25 -18.52
CA HIS A 120 2.55 11.11 -17.66
C HIS A 120 2.01 12.54 -17.61
N ASN A 121 1.70 13.15 -18.77
CA ASN A 121 1.21 14.52 -18.84
C ASN A 121 -0.24 14.68 -18.33
N ILE A 122 -1.12 13.70 -18.56
CA ILE A 122 -2.46 13.65 -17.93
C ILE A 122 -2.31 13.71 -16.42
N ARG A 123 -1.38 12.91 -15.87
CA ARG A 123 -1.12 12.87 -14.43
C ARG A 123 -0.62 14.21 -13.92
N LEU A 124 0.31 14.87 -14.61
CA LEU A 124 0.80 16.21 -14.23
C LEU A 124 -0.31 17.27 -14.27
N LEU A 125 -1.07 17.34 -15.35
CA LEU A 125 -2.10 18.37 -15.54
C LEU A 125 -3.28 18.23 -14.56
N ARG A 126 -3.72 16.99 -14.27
CA ARG A 126 -4.74 16.75 -13.23
C ARG A 126 -4.26 17.12 -11.84
N LYS A 127 -2.95 17.08 -11.58
CA LYS A 127 -2.37 17.50 -10.30
C LYS A 127 -2.30 19.02 -10.18
N ASP A 128 -1.89 19.72 -11.24
CA ASP A 128 -1.81 21.19 -11.26
C ASP A 128 -3.20 21.84 -11.14
N SER A 129 -4.23 21.26 -11.78
CA SER A 129 -5.62 21.74 -11.61
C SER A 129 -6.19 21.46 -10.21
N LYS A 130 -5.63 20.48 -9.49
CA LYS A 130 -6.00 20.12 -8.12
C LYS A 130 -5.10 20.73 -7.04
N ALA A 131 -4.25 21.70 -7.41
CA ALA A 131 -3.39 22.43 -6.47
C ALA A 131 -4.15 23.37 -5.50
N GLY A 132 -5.49 23.39 -5.52
CA GLY A 132 -6.32 24.07 -4.53
C GLY A 132 -6.08 23.58 -3.10
N ALA A 133 -6.43 24.41 -2.11
CA ALA A 133 -6.33 24.03 -0.70
C ALA A 133 -7.17 22.79 -0.39
N ALA A 134 -6.66 21.90 0.46
CA ALA A 134 -7.41 20.72 0.88
C ALA A 134 -8.71 21.13 1.58
N GLU A 135 -9.82 20.49 1.21
CA GLU A 135 -11.10 20.74 1.86
C GLU A 135 -11.04 20.24 3.31
N ALA A 136 -11.26 21.13 4.27
CA ALA A 136 -11.33 20.76 5.67
C ALA A 136 -12.66 20.07 5.95
N MET A 137 -12.61 18.80 6.38
CA MET A 137 -13.81 17.99 6.61
C MET A 137 -13.87 17.49 8.06
N GLY A 138 -14.82 18.03 8.82
CA GLY A 138 -15.12 17.62 10.19
C GLY A 138 -16.61 17.85 10.46
N ASP A 139 -17.31 16.81 10.89
CA ASP A 139 -18.71 16.77 11.37
C ASP A 139 -19.13 15.28 11.50
N GLY A 140 -18.50 14.52 12.41
CA GLY A 140 -18.78 13.09 12.55
C GLY A 140 -18.37 12.20 11.36
N THR A 141 -17.65 12.75 10.37
CA THR A 141 -17.10 11.99 9.24
C THR A 141 -16.16 10.88 9.70
N VAL A 142 -16.33 9.69 9.12
CA VAL A 142 -15.45 8.54 9.34
C VAL A 142 -14.65 8.28 8.06
N PHE A 143 -13.35 8.52 8.13
CA PHE A 143 -12.41 8.25 7.05
C PHE A 143 -11.84 6.84 7.19
N PHE A 144 -12.05 5.98 6.21
CA PHE A 144 -11.47 4.64 6.14
C PHE A 144 -10.20 4.69 5.29
N ALA A 145 -9.07 4.37 5.89
CA ALA A 145 -7.80 4.27 5.20
C ALA A 145 -7.72 2.93 4.45
N ILE A 146 -7.72 2.98 3.11
CA ILE A 146 -7.79 1.82 2.21
C ILE A 146 -6.56 1.68 1.30
N GLN A 147 -5.43 2.31 1.66
CA GLN A 147 -4.20 2.17 0.87
C GLN A 147 -3.75 0.71 0.72
N ASP A 148 -3.97 -0.13 1.73
CA ASP A 148 -3.64 -1.54 1.69
C ASP A 148 -4.51 -2.30 0.68
N LEU A 149 -5.84 -2.06 0.67
CA LEU A 149 -6.75 -2.63 -0.32
C LEU A 149 -6.31 -2.30 -1.75
N PHE A 150 -6.10 -1.02 -2.06
CA PHE A 150 -5.72 -0.59 -3.41
C PHE A 150 -4.31 -1.07 -3.79
N GLY A 151 -3.35 -0.99 -2.86
CA GLY A 151 -1.99 -1.49 -3.07
C GLY A 151 -1.97 -2.98 -3.39
N TYR A 152 -2.71 -3.78 -2.62
CA TYR A 152 -2.80 -5.22 -2.80
C TYR A 152 -3.48 -5.59 -4.13
N LEU A 153 -4.62 -4.97 -4.47
CA LEU A 153 -5.33 -5.22 -5.73
C LEU A 153 -4.53 -4.81 -6.97
N LYS A 154 -3.68 -3.77 -6.87
CA LYS A 154 -2.73 -3.43 -7.95
C LYS A 154 -1.67 -4.51 -8.17
N ALA A 155 -1.36 -5.33 -7.17
CA ALA A 155 -0.38 -6.41 -7.25
C ALA A 155 -1.01 -7.79 -7.54
N HIS A 156 -2.30 -7.99 -7.20
CA HIS A 156 -2.93 -9.30 -7.20
C HIS A 156 -4.37 -9.27 -7.75
N VAL A 157 -4.72 -10.33 -8.49
CA VAL A 157 -6.06 -10.49 -9.11
C VAL A 157 -7.13 -10.85 -8.08
N THR A 158 -6.79 -11.64 -7.07
CA THR A 158 -7.72 -12.14 -6.05
C THR A 158 -7.43 -11.51 -4.69
N MET A 159 -8.49 -11.14 -3.95
CA MET A 159 -8.36 -10.62 -2.59
C MET A 159 -7.86 -11.68 -1.61
N SER A 160 -6.96 -11.29 -0.70
CA SER A 160 -6.66 -12.10 0.50
C SER A 160 -7.76 -11.94 1.56
N GLY A 161 -7.64 -12.66 2.68
CA GLY A 161 -8.55 -12.50 3.82
C GLY A 161 -8.65 -11.06 4.33
N ILE A 162 -7.53 -10.33 4.45
CA ILE A 162 -7.51 -8.94 4.94
C ILE A 162 -8.27 -8.01 3.97
N GLN A 163 -8.09 -8.18 2.66
CA GLN A 163 -8.78 -7.36 1.67
C GLN A 163 -10.28 -7.69 1.57
N ARG A 164 -10.68 -8.95 1.77
CA ARG A 164 -12.09 -9.32 1.90
C ARG A 164 -12.75 -8.62 3.09
N VAL A 165 -12.05 -8.51 4.22
CA VAL A 165 -12.53 -7.76 5.41
C VAL A 165 -12.70 -6.28 5.11
N GLN A 166 -11.70 -5.65 4.49
CA GLN A 166 -11.78 -4.26 4.07
C GLN A 166 -12.96 -4.02 3.12
N ALA A 167 -13.11 -4.87 2.10
CA ALA A 167 -14.23 -4.81 1.15
C ALA A 167 -15.58 -4.96 1.84
N GLY A 168 -15.75 -5.97 2.70
CA GLY A 168 -17.01 -6.20 3.43
C GLY A 168 -17.43 -5.02 4.31
N ILE A 169 -16.47 -4.44 5.05
CA ILE A 169 -16.74 -3.25 5.88
C ILE A 169 -17.01 -2.02 5.01
N ALA A 170 -16.23 -1.80 3.96
CA ALA A 170 -16.42 -0.66 3.04
C ALA A 170 -17.80 -0.69 2.38
N LEU A 171 -18.22 -1.84 1.86
CA LEU A 171 -19.55 -2.03 1.25
C LEU A 171 -20.67 -1.68 2.24
N HIS A 172 -20.56 -2.11 3.50
CA HIS A 172 -21.56 -1.81 4.52
C HIS A 172 -21.52 -0.32 4.91
N ALA A 173 -20.33 0.25 5.11
CA ALA A 173 -20.16 1.65 5.50
C ALA A 173 -20.66 2.64 4.45
N ILE A 174 -20.53 2.32 3.16
CA ILE A 174 -21.05 3.19 2.08
C ILE A 174 -22.59 3.14 2.03
N ARG A 175 -23.20 2.02 2.44
CA ARG A 175 -24.66 1.81 2.39
C ARG A 175 -25.37 2.26 3.68
N ASP A 176 -24.66 2.42 4.80
CA ASP A 176 -25.22 2.89 6.07
C ASP A 176 -25.36 4.42 6.06
N GLU A 177 -26.59 4.93 5.92
CA GLU A 177 -26.91 6.37 5.98
C GLU A 177 -26.59 7.01 7.35
N GLY A 178 -26.43 6.20 8.40
CA GLY A 178 -26.09 6.64 9.75
C GLY A 178 -24.60 6.89 9.97
N VAL A 179 -23.74 6.72 8.96
CA VAL A 179 -22.31 7.08 9.01
C VAL A 179 -21.94 7.88 7.78
N ASN A 180 -21.33 9.04 7.99
CA ASN A 180 -20.71 9.80 6.90
C ASN A 180 -19.35 9.18 6.54
N ALA A 181 -19.38 8.04 5.83
CA ALA A 181 -18.19 7.27 5.44
C ALA A 181 -17.48 7.89 4.23
N ARG A 182 -16.17 8.06 4.34
CA ARG A 182 -15.27 8.52 3.26
C ARG A 182 -14.04 7.62 3.20
N PHE A 183 -13.44 7.47 2.03
CA PHE A 183 -12.31 6.57 1.83
C PHE A 183 -11.07 7.35 1.44
N ILE A 184 -9.99 7.13 2.18
CA ILE A 184 -8.72 7.83 1.97
C ILE A 184 -7.62 6.87 1.58
N VAL A 185 -6.71 7.35 0.74
CA VAL A 185 -5.49 6.65 0.33
C VAL A 185 -4.28 7.55 0.61
N GLY A 186 -3.26 7.00 1.28
CA GLY A 186 -2.00 7.70 1.55
C GLY A 186 -1.02 7.56 0.39
N ASN A 187 -0.30 8.63 0.04
CA ASN A 187 0.90 8.70 -0.84
C ASN A 187 0.89 7.79 -2.11
N ALA A 188 -0.27 7.45 -2.67
CA ALA A 188 -0.39 6.67 -3.91
C ALA A 188 0.09 7.45 -5.15
N LEU A 189 0.26 8.76 -5.00
CA LEU A 189 0.74 9.66 -6.04
C LEU A 189 2.18 10.10 -5.68
N GLU A 190 3.04 10.23 -6.70
CA GLU A 190 4.46 10.64 -6.60
C GLU A 190 4.75 11.96 -5.84
N HIS A 191 3.73 12.65 -5.31
CA HIS A 191 3.89 13.86 -4.52
C HIS A 191 3.51 13.64 -3.07
N VAL A 192 4.40 14.13 -2.21
CA VAL A 192 4.23 14.20 -0.78
C VAL A 192 3.19 15.27 -0.47
N LEU A 193 2.06 14.89 0.11
CA LEU A 193 1.07 15.85 0.58
C LEU A 193 1.59 16.65 1.79
N PRO A 194 1.09 17.87 2.02
CA PRO A 194 1.24 18.52 3.31
C PRO A 194 0.74 17.61 4.43
N ALA A 195 1.41 17.68 5.58
CA ALA A 195 1.12 16.78 6.69
C ALA A 195 -0.30 16.97 7.24
N GLY A 196 -1.02 15.86 7.43
CA GLY A 196 -2.42 15.84 7.85
C GLY A 196 -3.42 15.91 6.70
N GLU A 197 -2.96 15.96 5.46
CA GLU A 197 -3.82 15.85 4.28
C GLU A 197 -3.78 14.45 3.66
N PHE A 198 -4.87 14.07 3.01
CA PHE A 198 -5.04 12.78 2.34
C PHE A 198 -5.70 12.95 0.97
N TRP A 199 -5.54 11.94 0.12
CA TRP A 199 -6.35 11.80 -1.09
C TRP A 199 -7.63 11.04 -0.74
N MET A 200 -8.78 11.66 -0.99
CA MET A 200 -10.08 11.06 -0.80
C MET A 200 -10.60 10.51 -2.13
N ALA A 201 -10.87 9.21 -2.16
CA ALA A 201 -11.48 8.53 -3.29
C ALA A 201 -13.00 8.75 -3.30
N ASP A 202 -13.59 8.80 -4.49
CA ASP A 202 -15.03 8.83 -4.63
C ASP A 202 -15.66 7.49 -4.20
N ASN A 203 -16.72 7.55 -3.40
CA ASN A 203 -17.36 6.36 -2.83
C ASN A 203 -17.95 5.45 -3.91
N ALA A 204 -18.51 6.00 -5.00
CA ALA A 204 -19.06 5.20 -6.08
C ALA A 204 -17.94 4.46 -6.83
N GLU A 205 -16.79 5.09 -7.04
CA GLU A 205 -15.61 4.43 -7.61
C GLU A 205 -15.09 3.29 -6.72
N VAL A 206 -14.99 3.52 -5.41
CA VAL A 206 -14.59 2.49 -4.44
C VAL A 206 -15.54 1.28 -4.50
N LEU A 207 -16.85 1.51 -4.55
CA LEU A 207 -17.84 0.44 -4.73
C LEU A 207 -17.61 -0.31 -6.03
N ARG A 208 -17.47 0.40 -7.17
CA ARG A 208 -17.26 -0.24 -8.49
C ARG A 208 -16.01 -1.11 -8.51
N ILE A 209 -14.93 -0.67 -7.86
CA ILE A 209 -13.67 -1.44 -7.75
C ILE A 209 -13.88 -2.69 -6.90
N ILE A 210 -14.53 -2.58 -5.74
CA ILE A 210 -14.78 -3.73 -4.86
C ILE A 210 -15.70 -4.75 -5.55
N ASP A 211 -16.77 -4.30 -6.19
CA ASP A 211 -17.70 -5.16 -6.91
C ASP A 211 -16.99 -5.89 -8.07
N TYR A 212 -16.14 -5.19 -8.83
CA TYR A 212 -15.34 -5.81 -9.90
C TYR A 212 -14.34 -6.83 -9.35
N ALA A 213 -13.60 -6.48 -8.30
CA ALA A 213 -12.60 -7.36 -7.67
C ALA A 213 -13.23 -8.59 -6.98
N SER A 214 -14.52 -8.53 -6.65
CA SER A 214 -15.28 -9.64 -6.07
C SER A 214 -15.96 -10.53 -7.13
N GLY A 215 -15.81 -10.19 -8.42
CA GLY A 215 -16.42 -10.90 -9.54
C GLY A 215 -15.77 -12.27 -9.84
N LYS A 216 -16.46 -13.09 -10.66
CA LYS A 216 -16.00 -14.44 -11.05
C LYS A 216 -14.77 -14.42 -11.97
N GLN A 217 -14.68 -13.44 -12.85
CA GLN A 217 -13.57 -13.25 -13.78
C GLN A 217 -13.10 -11.81 -13.68
N VAL A 218 -11.89 -11.64 -13.17
CA VAL A 218 -11.24 -10.34 -12.97
C VAL A 218 -10.07 -10.26 -13.93
N ASP A 219 -10.11 -9.28 -14.83
CA ASP A 219 -8.95 -8.90 -15.63
C ASP A 219 -8.08 -7.96 -14.79
N HIS A 220 -6.80 -8.32 -14.59
CA HIS A 220 -5.92 -7.58 -13.71
C HIS A 220 -5.55 -6.20 -14.26
N ASP A 221 -5.40 -6.08 -15.57
CA ASP A 221 -5.06 -4.81 -16.21
C ASP A 221 -6.24 -3.85 -16.15
N VAL A 222 -7.47 -4.36 -16.32
CA VAL A 222 -8.69 -3.58 -16.12
C VAL A 222 -8.83 -3.13 -14.66
N LEU A 223 -8.67 -4.05 -13.69
CA LEU A 223 -8.73 -3.71 -12.26
C LEU A 223 -7.68 -2.65 -11.90
N ARG A 224 -6.44 -2.81 -12.37
CA ARG A 224 -5.37 -1.84 -12.15
C ARG A 224 -5.71 -0.48 -12.77
N ALA A 225 -6.23 -0.46 -14.00
CA ALA A 225 -6.64 0.78 -14.66
C ALA A 225 -7.76 1.51 -13.91
N MET A 226 -8.75 0.77 -13.38
CA MET A 226 -9.82 1.33 -12.54
C MET A 226 -9.25 1.99 -11.27
N ILE A 227 -8.36 1.30 -10.55
CA ILE A 227 -7.73 1.83 -9.34
C ILE A 227 -6.91 3.08 -9.65
N VAL A 228 -6.09 3.04 -10.71
CA VAL A 228 -5.28 4.19 -11.13
C VAL A 228 -6.17 5.38 -11.52
N SER A 229 -7.29 5.16 -12.21
CA SER A 229 -8.25 6.22 -12.52
C SER A 229 -8.82 6.82 -11.23
N CYS A 230 -9.29 5.99 -10.31
CA CYS A 230 -9.83 6.42 -9.02
C CYS A 230 -8.81 7.24 -8.22
N GLU A 231 -7.56 6.78 -8.13
CA GLU A 231 -6.48 7.50 -7.45
C GLU A 231 -6.14 8.84 -8.13
N ASN A 232 -6.20 8.90 -9.47
CA ASN A 232 -5.99 10.15 -10.22
C ASN A 232 -7.17 11.13 -10.08
N ASP A 233 -8.38 10.60 -9.88
CA ASP A 233 -9.61 11.38 -9.75
C ASP A 233 -9.88 11.80 -8.29
N ALA A 234 -9.17 11.20 -7.33
CA ALA A 234 -9.21 11.56 -5.90
C ALA A 234 -8.94 13.05 -5.63
N VAL A 235 -9.55 13.57 -4.57
CA VAL A 235 -9.47 14.98 -4.17
C VAL A 235 -8.71 15.14 -2.86
N ARG A 236 -8.07 16.31 -2.65
CA ARG A 236 -7.35 16.58 -1.40
C ARG A 236 -8.31 16.92 -0.29
N VAL A 237 -8.19 16.22 0.83
CA VAL A 237 -8.97 16.45 2.05
C VAL A 237 -8.05 16.63 3.25
N ARG A 238 -8.46 17.47 4.19
CA ARG A 238 -7.86 17.58 5.52
C ARG A 238 -8.91 17.19 6.57
N PRO A 239 -8.82 15.99 7.16
CA PRO A 239 -9.63 15.64 8.32
C PRO A 239 -9.47 16.69 9.41
N SER A 240 -10.58 17.13 9.98
CA SER A 240 -10.59 18.17 11.03
C SER A 240 -11.42 17.72 12.24
N ARG A 241 -11.48 18.59 13.25
CA ARG A 241 -12.10 18.32 14.55
C ARG A 241 -13.43 17.58 14.44
N GLY A 242 -13.57 16.51 15.23
CA GLY A 242 -14.79 15.70 15.28
C GLY A 242 -14.88 14.60 14.23
N SER A 243 -13.93 14.53 13.30
CA SER A 243 -13.78 13.37 12.40
C SER A 243 -13.01 12.21 13.07
N THR A 244 -13.12 11.03 12.49
CA THR A 244 -12.38 9.84 12.92
C THR A 244 -11.73 9.18 11.70
N ILE A 245 -10.45 8.86 11.79
CA ILE A 245 -9.72 8.06 10.81
C ILE A 245 -9.61 6.63 11.33
N ILE A 246 -9.95 5.66 10.49
CA ILE A 246 -9.87 4.22 10.77
C ILE A 246 -8.82 3.60 9.85
N LEU A 247 -7.76 3.06 10.44
CA LEU A 247 -6.81 2.19 9.76
C LEU A 247 -7.47 0.83 9.56
N LEU A 248 -8.05 0.61 8.37
CA LEU A 248 -8.90 -0.55 8.11
C LEU A 248 -8.09 -1.78 7.65
N GLY A 249 -6.99 -1.58 6.91
CA GLY A 249 -6.15 -2.66 6.38
C GLY A 249 -4.86 -2.89 7.17
N ALA A 250 -3.85 -3.44 6.49
CA ALA A 250 -2.53 -3.61 7.08
C ALA A 250 -1.95 -2.25 7.55
N PHE A 251 -1.75 -2.12 8.87
CA PHE A 251 -1.11 -0.94 9.47
C PHE A 251 0.42 -1.00 9.38
N TRP A 252 0.98 -2.17 9.09
CA TRP A 252 2.40 -2.35 8.80
C TRP A 252 2.66 -2.07 7.32
N GLY A 253 3.89 -1.65 6.98
CA GLY A 253 4.22 -1.21 5.62
C GLY A 253 3.77 0.21 5.28
N LEU A 254 3.17 0.96 6.22
CA LEU A 254 2.79 2.37 6.03
C LEU A 254 3.98 3.32 5.87
N GLY A 255 5.23 2.85 6.01
CA GLY A 255 6.42 3.67 5.83
C GLY A 255 6.38 4.95 6.66
N ASN A 256 6.44 6.10 5.97
CA ASN A 256 6.41 7.44 6.57
C ASN A 256 4.98 8.02 6.73
N SER A 257 3.92 7.24 6.44
CA SER A 257 2.52 7.72 6.45
C SER A 257 1.94 7.93 7.86
N ILE A 258 2.72 7.62 8.91
CA ILE A 258 2.34 7.84 10.31
C ILE A 258 2.26 9.34 10.65
N ARG A 259 2.97 10.17 9.88
CA ARG A 259 3.04 11.63 10.05
C ARG A 259 1.67 12.27 9.88
N GLU A 260 0.92 11.83 8.88
CA GLU A 260 -0.39 12.33 8.53
C GLU A 260 -1.36 12.09 9.69
N PHE A 261 -1.27 10.94 10.37
CA PHE A 261 -2.06 10.65 11.56
C PHE A 261 -1.62 11.49 12.76
N ILE A 262 -0.32 11.65 13.02
CA ILE A 262 0.18 12.51 14.12
C ILE A 262 -0.30 13.95 13.95
N ARG A 263 -0.27 14.49 12.73
CA ARG A 263 -0.80 15.84 12.46
C ARG A 263 -2.31 15.89 12.59
N SER A 264 -3.04 14.89 12.10
CA SER A 264 -4.48 14.82 12.29
C SER A 264 -4.86 14.86 13.78
N LYS A 265 -4.08 14.22 14.66
CA LYS A 265 -4.31 14.32 16.12
C LYS A 265 -4.19 15.73 16.69
N ARG A 266 -3.34 16.58 16.10
CA ARG A 266 -3.21 17.99 16.50
C ARG A 266 -4.41 18.82 16.07
N ASP A 267 -5.13 18.35 15.05
CA ASP A 267 -6.36 18.94 14.53
C ASP A 267 -7.62 18.32 15.19
N ASP A 268 -7.48 17.70 16.38
CA ASP A 268 -8.54 17.01 17.12
C ASP A 268 -9.26 15.90 16.31
N VAL A 269 -8.50 15.19 15.46
CA VAL A 269 -8.97 14.01 14.74
C VAL A 269 -8.65 12.75 15.54
N ARG A 270 -9.64 11.87 15.67
CA ARG A 270 -9.49 10.59 16.37
C ARG A 270 -8.94 9.52 15.44
N ILE A 271 -8.03 8.69 15.94
CA ILE A 271 -7.40 7.60 15.19
C ILE A 271 -7.83 6.26 15.79
N GLY A 272 -8.57 5.48 15.02
CA GLY A 272 -8.89 4.08 15.30
C GLY A 272 -8.12 3.14 14.36
N ALA A 273 -7.94 1.89 14.78
CA ALA A 273 -7.37 0.86 13.92
C ALA A 273 -8.09 -0.47 14.10
N TYR A 274 -8.14 -1.26 13.03
CA TYR A 274 -8.65 -2.63 13.07
C TYR A 274 -7.49 -3.63 12.95
N VAL A 275 -7.13 -4.26 14.07
CA VAL A 275 -5.98 -5.15 14.17
C VAL A 275 -6.41 -6.60 14.01
N TYR A 276 -5.83 -7.27 13.01
CA TYR A 276 -6.11 -8.66 12.69
C TYR A 276 -5.39 -9.61 13.65
N ASP A 277 -4.08 -9.44 13.79
CA ASP A 277 -3.27 -10.19 14.74
C ASP A 277 -1.96 -9.44 15.04
N ILE A 278 -1.18 -9.98 15.97
CA ILE A 278 0.20 -9.58 16.24
C ILE A 278 1.14 -10.80 16.22
N ILE A 279 0.87 -11.75 15.33
CA ILE A 279 1.62 -13.00 15.21
C ILE A 279 3.12 -12.74 14.96
N PRO A 280 3.53 -11.78 14.09
CA PRO A 280 4.95 -11.51 13.90
C PRO A 280 5.71 -11.14 15.18
N VAL A 281 5.03 -10.60 16.19
CA VAL A 281 5.62 -10.24 17.48
C VAL A 281 5.54 -11.39 18.49
N THR A 282 4.42 -12.10 18.52
CA THR A 282 4.16 -13.15 19.52
C THR A 282 4.77 -14.49 19.16
N HIS A 283 4.88 -14.78 17.86
CA HIS A 283 5.42 -16.03 17.31
C HIS A 283 6.36 -15.76 16.13
N PRO A 284 7.47 -15.01 16.35
CA PRO A 284 8.40 -14.62 15.29
C PRO A 284 9.04 -15.82 14.57
N GLU A 285 9.10 -17.00 15.19
CA GLU A 285 9.64 -18.23 14.62
C GLU A 285 8.92 -18.67 13.33
N PHE A 286 7.66 -18.26 13.16
CA PHE A 286 6.85 -18.55 11.98
C PHE A 286 6.92 -17.49 10.88
N CYS A 287 7.59 -16.36 11.13
CA CYS A 287 7.65 -15.23 10.23
C CYS A 287 9.03 -15.04 9.61
N ASP A 288 9.09 -14.23 8.55
CA ASP A 288 10.34 -13.72 8.00
C ASP A 288 10.93 -12.64 8.92
N GLU A 289 12.24 -12.60 9.07
CA GLU A 289 12.92 -11.70 10.01
C GLU A 289 12.72 -10.21 9.68
N ALA A 290 12.68 -9.86 8.39
CA ALA A 290 12.41 -8.49 7.97
C ALA A 290 10.97 -8.08 8.31
N LEU A 291 10.01 -8.99 8.10
CA LEU A 291 8.61 -8.78 8.49
C LEU A 291 8.48 -8.59 10.01
N VAL A 292 9.13 -9.43 10.82
CA VAL A 292 9.11 -9.31 12.30
C VAL A 292 9.63 -7.94 12.73
N THR A 293 10.73 -7.50 12.13
CA THR A 293 11.37 -6.22 12.44
C THR A 293 10.45 -5.04 12.11
N ASP A 294 9.93 -5.00 10.88
CA ASP A 294 9.06 -3.90 10.43
C ASP A 294 7.72 -3.88 11.17
N PHE A 295 7.13 -5.05 11.41
CA PHE A 295 5.88 -5.16 12.15
C PHE A 295 6.05 -4.73 13.62
N SER A 296 7.16 -5.13 14.26
CA SER A 296 7.46 -4.75 15.65
C SER A 296 7.60 -3.23 15.81
N MET A 297 8.20 -2.54 14.84
CA MET A 297 8.19 -1.07 14.83
C MET A 297 6.77 -0.55 14.62
N ALA A 298 6.09 -0.99 13.56
CA ALA A 298 4.78 -0.48 13.18
C ALA A 298 3.73 -0.62 14.29
N ILE A 299 3.74 -1.71 15.07
CA ILE A 299 2.80 -1.88 16.18
C ILE A 299 3.10 -0.92 17.33
N CYS A 300 4.37 -0.61 17.62
CA CYS A 300 4.75 0.42 18.60
C CYS A 300 4.26 1.80 18.15
N GLU A 301 4.45 2.12 16.87
CA GLU A 301 4.02 3.38 16.25
C GLU A 301 2.49 3.51 16.28
N LEU A 302 1.78 2.43 15.95
CA LEU A 302 0.32 2.37 16.05
C LEU A 302 -0.14 2.65 17.49
N CYS A 303 0.48 2.01 18.49
CA CYS A 303 0.14 2.23 19.89
C CYS A 303 0.38 3.67 20.35
N ALA A 304 1.36 4.36 19.75
CA ALA A 304 1.63 5.76 20.05
C ALA A 304 0.53 6.70 19.54
N VAL A 305 -0.12 6.38 18.42
CA VAL A 305 -1.13 7.24 17.77
C VAL A 305 -2.58 6.82 18.01
N ALA A 306 -2.86 5.54 18.23
CA ALA A 306 -4.23 5.04 18.31
C ALA A 306 -4.97 5.53 19.57
N ASP A 307 -6.18 6.04 19.37
CA ASP A 307 -7.13 6.41 20.43
C ASP A 307 -7.95 5.21 20.88
N PHE A 308 -8.27 4.30 19.96
CA PHE A 308 -8.92 3.03 20.23
C PHE A 308 -8.51 1.98 19.20
N ILE A 309 -8.62 0.71 19.56
CA ILE A 309 -8.31 -0.41 18.66
C ILE A 309 -9.50 -1.38 18.65
N LEU A 310 -9.92 -1.74 17.44
CA LEU A 310 -10.81 -2.87 17.23
C LEU A 310 -9.94 -4.09 16.88
N THR A 311 -10.29 -5.27 17.36
CA THR A 311 -9.58 -6.51 17.02
C THR A 311 -10.54 -7.53 16.42
N ILE A 312 -10.04 -8.45 15.60
CA ILE A 312 -10.91 -9.49 15.02
C ILE A 312 -11.27 -10.61 15.99
N SER A 313 -10.49 -10.79 17.06
CA SER A 313 -10.70 -11.78 18.13
C SER A 313 -10.35 -11.22 19.50
N ASP A 314 -10.87 -11.89 20.54
CA ASP A 314 -10.47 -11.65 21.92
C ASP A 314 -9.03 -12.13 22.16
N ALA A 315 -8.60 -13.22 21.53
CA ALA A 315 -7.21 -13.66 21.55
C ALA A 315 -6.25 -12.56 21.06
N SER A 316 -6.53 -11.93 19.91
CA SER A 316 -5.73 -10.79 19.41
C SER A 316 -5.80 -9.59 20.36
N ARG A 317 -6.96 -9.32 20.97
CA ARG A 317 -7.14 -8.24 21.95
C ARG A 317 -6.25 -8.43 23.18
N PHE A 318 -6.28 -9.62 23.77
CA PHE A 318 -5.51 -9.93 24.97
C PHE A 318 -4.02 -9.95 24.68
N ALA A 319 -3.59 -10.55 23.56
CA ALA A 319 -2.19 -10.56 23.16
C ALA A 319 -1.65 -9.13 22.98
N LEU A 320 -2.42 -8.24 22.35
CA LEU A 320 -2.03 -6.85 22.16
C LEU A 320 -2.02 -6.05 23.47
N ALA A 321 -3.01 -6.24 24.35
CA ALA A 321 -3.03 -5.61 25.66
C ALA A 321 -1.84 -6.04 26.54
N GLU A 322 -1.48 -7.32 26.50
CA GLU A 322 -0.29 -7.85 27.18
C GLU A 322 0.99 -7.25 26.58
N PHE A 323 1.10 -7.21 25.25
CA PHE A 323 2.23 -6.59 24.56
C PHE A 323 2.43 -5.13 25.00
N ILE A 324 1.36 -4.32 25.03
CA ILE A 324 1.43 -2.92 25.47
C ILE A 324 1.88 -2.84 26.93
N THR A 325 1.28 -3.63 27.82
CA THR A 325 1.57 -3.61 29.26
C THR A 325 3.02 -4.01 29.54
N LYS A 326 3.49 -5.10 28.91
CA LYS A 326 4.85 -5.63 29.07
C LYS A 326 5.93 -4.63 28.65
N ASN A 327 5.61 -3.76 27.67
CA ASN A 327 6.50 -2.73 27.16
C ASN A 327 6.28 -1.35 27.80
N GLY A 328 5.55 -1.27 28.92
CA GLY A 328 5.36 -0.03 29.67
C GLY A 328 4.46 1.00 28.97
N GLY A 329 3.63 0.54 28.03
CA GLY A 329 2.67 1.37 27.33
C GLY A 329 1.43 1.69 28.17
N ARG A 330 0.77 2.78 27.81
CA ARG A 330 -0.54 3.13 28.39
C ARG A 330 -1.61 2.16 27.90
N PRO A 331 -2.66 1.90 28.70
CA PRO A 331 -3.84 1.22 28.19
C PRO A 331 -4.46 1.99 27.02
N ILE A 332 -4.85 1.26 25.97
CA ILE A 332 -5.62 1.76 24.84
C ILE A 332 -7.00 1.09 24.92
N PRO A 333 -8.12 1.82 24.84
CA PRO A 333 -9.45 1.21 24.75
C PRO A 333 -9.54 0.23 23.58
N MET A 334 -10.03 -0.99 23.86
CA MET A 334 -10.12 -2.07 22.87
C MET A 334 -11.45 -2.81 22.90
N GLN A 335 -11.96 -3.17 21.73
CA GLN A 335 -13.15 -4.02 21.57
C GLN A 335 -13.03 -4.99 20.40
N THR A 336 -13.58 -6.18 20.55
CA THR A 336 -13.49 -7.25 19.55
C THR A 336 -14.65 -7.21 18.56
N VAL A 337 -14.39 -7.18 17.26
CA VAL A 337 -15.35 -7.35 16.16
C VAL A 337 -14.99 -8.64 15.40
N PRO A 338 -15.67 -9.76 15.70
CA PRO A 338 -15.55 -11.03 14.97
C PRO A 338 -15.76 -10.88 13.45
N LEU A 339 -15.14 -11.75 12.66
CA LEU A 339 -15.32 -11.77 11.21
C LEU A 339 -16.51 -12.65 10.77
N ALA A 340 -16.96 -12.42 9.55
CA ALA A 340 -18.04 -13.17 8.94
C ALA A 340 -17.60 -14.60 8.61
N HIS A 341 -18.57 -15.52 8.60
CA HIS A 341 -18.37 -16.92 8.25
C HIS A 341 -18.58 -17.19 6.74
N HIS A 342 -19.12 -16.22 6.01
CA HIS A 342 -19.47 -16.34 4.59
C HIS A 342 -18.30 -16.01 3.66
N LEU A 343 -18.14 -16.83 2.62
CA LEU A 343 -17.45 -16.44 1.39
C LEU A 343 -18.28 -15.37 0.66
N THR A 344 -17.62 -14.52 -0.13
CA THR A 344 -18.23 -13.32 -0.75
C THR A 344 -19.30 -13.60 -1.82
N GLN A 345 -19.61 -14.86 -2.14
CA GLN A 345 -20.56 -15.25 -3.19
C GLN A 345 -21.94 -15.70 -2.70
N SER A 346 -22.94 -15.39 -3.52
CA SER A 346 -24.36 -15.76 -3.39
C SER A 346 -24.64 -17.24 -3.67
N ALA A 347 -25.67 -17.79 -3.02
CA ALA A 347 -26.03 -19.21 -2.99
C ALA A 347 -26.52 -19.83 -4.34
N ASP A 348 -26.68 -19.04 -5.40
CA ASP A 348 -27.40 -19.44 -6.63
C ASP A 348 -26.51 -19.88 -7.81
N ASP A 349 -25.20 -20.02 -7.61
CA ASP A 349 -24.30 -20.42 -8.70
C ASP A 349 -24.17 -21.94 -8.85
N ALA A 350 -24.24 -22.42 -10.10
CA ALA A 350 -23.99 -23.81 -10.43
C ALA A 350 -22.61 -24.24 -9.90
N VAL A 351 -22.62 -25.21 -8.98
CA VAL A 351 -21.43 -25.70 -8.28
C VAL A 351 -20.52 -26.45 -9.26
N GLU A 352 -19.49 -25.76 -9.78
CA GLU A 352 -18.49 -26.38 -10.65
C GLU A 352 -17.40 -27.07 -9.82
N TRP A 353 -17.03 -28.29 -10.22
CA TRP A 353 -16.02 -29.07 -9.51
C TRP A 353 -14.63 -28.73 -10.06
N PRO A 354 -13.64 -28.43 -9.21
CA PRO A 354 -12.32 -27.99 -9.67
C PRO A 354 -11.56 -29.06 -10.44
N ASP A 355 -10.98 -28.65 -11.57
CA ASP A 355 -10.24 -29.53 -12.48
C ASP A 355 -9.04 -30.22 -11.82
N GLN A 356 -8.34 -29.49 -10.94
CA GLN A 356 -7.19 -29.98 -10.16
C GLN A 356 -7.55 -31.13 -9.20
N LEU A 357 -8.84 -31.30 -8.90
CA LEU A 357 -9.35 -32.29 -7.96
C LEU A 357 -10.32 -33.28 -8.61
N ARG A 358 -10.33 -33.40 -9.95
CA ARG A 358 -11.19 -34.37 -10.67
C ARG A 358 -11.04 -35.80 -10.14
N GLN A 359 -9.84 -36.19 -9.73
CA GLN A 359 -9.51 -37.52 -9.20
C GLN A 359 -10.12 -37.85 -7.83
N VAL A 360 -10.53 -36.84 -7.05
CA VAL A 360 -11.20 -37.01 -5.75
C VAL A 360 -12.71 -36.82 -5.82
N LYS A 361 -13.26 -36.42 -6.96
CA LYS A 361 -14.72 -36.28 -7.16
C LYS A 361 -15.43 -37.60 -6.89
N GLY A 362 -16.41 -37.58 -5.97
CA GLY A 362 -17.19 -38.76 -5.59
C GLY A 362 -16.45 -39.78 -4.69
N LYS A 363 -15.24 -39.49 -4.23
CA LYS A 363 -14.51 -40.29 -3.23
C LYS A 363 -14.67 -39.71 -1.83
N ARG A 364 -14.31 -40.48 -0.80
CA ARG A 364 -14.20 -39.96 0.58
C ARG A 364 -12.91 -39.15 0.68
N TYR A 365 -13.01 -37.88 1.06
CA TYR A 365 -11.85 -37.04 1.32
C TYR A 365 -12.06 -36.12 2.52
N VAL A 366 -10.96 -35.68 3.09
CA VAL A 366 -10.86 -34.63 4.12
C VAL A 366 -10.15 -33.43 3.52
N VAL A 367 -10.63 -32.23 3.82
CA VAL A 367 -10.05 -31.00 3.28
C VAL A 367 -9.34 -30.17 4.35
N TYR A 368 -8.17 -29.66 4.01
CA TYR A 368 -7.48 -28.59 4.73
C TYR A 368 -7.32 -27.38 3.80
N VAL A 369 -8.08 -26.32 4.08
CA VAL A 369 -7.99 -25.05 3.33
C VAL A 369 -7.12 -24.07 4.12
N SER A 370 -5.93 -23.76 3.63
CA SER A 370 -5.05 -22.70 4.14
C SER A 370 -3.83 -22.52 3.24
N THR A 371 -3.12 -21.38 3.35
CA THR A 371 -1.74 -21.29 2.83
C THR A 371 -0.89 -22.41 3.44
N ILE A 372 -0.17 -23.17 2.62
CA ILE A 372 0.65 -24.28 3.09
C ILE A 372 1.95 -23.72 3.67
N GLU A 373 1.96 -23.44 4.97
CA GLU A 373 3.10 -22.88 5.71
C GLU A 373 3.30 -23.56 7.08
N ALA A 374 4.48 -23.36 7.70
CA ALA A 374 4.85 -24.00 8.96
C ALA A 374 3.84 -23.75 10.10
N ARG A 375 3.36 -22.51 10.24
CA ARG A 375 2.39 -22.09 11.26
C ARG A 375 1.08 -22.87 11.21
N LYS A 376 0.64 -23.24 10.01
CA LYS A 376 -0.60 -24.00 9.78
C LYS A 376 -0.44 -25.49 10.13
N ASN A 377 0.78 -25.95 10.41
CA ASN A 377 1.02 -27.29 10.97
C ASN A 377 0.47 -28.44 10.09
N HIS A 378 0.55 -28.33 8.76
CA HIS A 378 0.13 -29.40 7.83
C HIS A 378 0.83 -30.73 8.11
N LEU A 379 2.06 -30.68 8.63
CA LEU A 379 2.84 -31.86 9.01
C LEU A 379 2.14 -32.68 10.10
N TYR A 380 1.37 -32.05 10.99
CA TYR A 380 0.55 -32.76 11.97
C TYR A 380 -0.44 -33.70 11.30
N VAL A 381 -1.22 -33.19 10.35
CA VAL A 381 -2.23 -33.95 9.62
C VAL A 381 -1.58 -35.07 8.78
N VAL A 382 -0.46 -34.79 8.12
CA VAL A 382 0.31 -35.82 7.40
C VAL A 382 0.76 -36.95 8.33
N ASN A 383 1.25 -36.62 9.53
CA ASN A 383 1.70 -37.61 10.50
C ASN A 383 0.54 -38.41 11.12
N VAL A 384 -0.64 -37.79 11.31
CA VAL A 384 -1.87 -38.51 11.67
C VAL A 384 -2.18 -39.57 10.61
N TRP A 385 -2.21 -39.19 9.32
CA TRP A 385 -2.48 -40.14 8.23
C TRP A 385 -1.46 -41.27 8.21
N ARG A 386 -0.16 -40.96 8.32
CA ARG A 386 0.89 -41.98 8.35
C ARG A 386 0.69 -42.98 9.48
N ARG A 387 0.34 -42.51 10.68
CA ARG A 387 0.09 -43.39 11.84
C ARG A 387 -1.14 -44.26 11.64
N LEU A 388 -2.25 -43.69 11.22
CA LEU A 388 -3.48 -44.43 10.95
C LEU A 388 -3.31 -45.47 9.83
N MET A 389 -2.59 -45.12 8.75
CA MET A 389 -2.28 -46.06 7.66
C MET A 389 -1.38 -47.20 8.12
N ALA A 390 -0.37 -46.92 8.96
CA ALA A 390 0.50 -47.95 9.53
C ALA A 390 -0.26 -48.91 10.47
N GLU A 391 -1.32 -48.43 11.12
CA GLU A 391 -2.23 -49.22 11.95
C GLU A 391 -3.32 -49.95 11.14
N GLY A 392 -3.32 -49.84 9.81
CA GLY A 392 -4.27 -50.50 8.92
C GLY A 392 -5.66 -49.86 8.85
N VAL A 393 -5.81 -48.61 9.30
CA VAL A 393 -7.07 -47.85 9.22
C VAL A 393 -7.30 -47.42 7.76
N ASP A 394 -8.52 -47.66 7.26
CA ASP A 394 -8.96 -47.19 5.94
C ASP A 394 -9.26 -45.67 5.95
N VAL A 395 -8.21 -44.88 5.81
CA VAL A 395 -8.28 -43.40 5.82
C VAL A 395 -8.85 -42.83 4.52
N PRO A 396 -9.58 -41.72 4.51
CA PRO A 396 -9.98 -41.03 3.27
C PRO A 396 -8.78 -40.36 2.55
N ASP A 397 -8.97 -39.92 1.31
CA ASP A 397 -8.02 -39.04 0.63
C ASP A 397 -7.86 -37.72 1.43
N LEU A 398 -6.69 -37.11 1.38
CA LEU A 398 -6.40 -35.82 2.04
C LEU A 398 -6.17 -34.74 0.98
N VAL A 399 -6.93 -33.64 1.07
CA VAL A 399 -6.88 -32.54 0.10
C VAL A 399 -6.40 -31.28 0.78
N PHE A 400 -5.25 -30.77 0.37
CA PHE A 400 -4.77 -29.43 0.76
C PHE A 400 -5.17 -28.42 -0.31
N VAL A 401 -5.83 -27.34 0.11
CA VAL A 401 -6.22 -26.23 -0.76
C VAL A 401 -5.53 -24.96 -0.32
N GLY A 402 -4.55 -24.52 -1.10
CA GLY A 402 -3.82 -23.28 -0.88
C GLY A 402 -2.46 -23.24 -1.56
N ARG A 403 -1.86 -22.05 -1.60
CA ARG A 403 -0.52 -21.84 -2.17
C ARG A 403 0.56 -22.31 -1.20
N HIS A 404 1.71 -22.70 -1.72
CA HIS A 404 2.90 -22.91 -0.90
C HIS A 404 3.36 -21.58 -0.27
N GLY A 405 3.53 -21.59 1.04
CA GLY A 405 4.09 -20.51 1.84
C GLY A 405 5.48 -20.85 2.37
N TRP A 406 5.80 -20.29 3.53
CA TRP A 406 7.16 -20.26 4.06
C TRP A 406 7.46 -21.43 5.01
N LYS A 407 8.76 -21.76 5.14
CA LYS A 407 9.30 -22.74 6.11
C LYS A 407 8.70 -24.16 6.01
N ILE A 408 8.38 -24.61 4.80
CA ILE A 408 7.74 -25.92 4.56
C ILE A 408 8.68 -27.04 4.07
N SER A 409 10.00 -26.84 4.07
CA SER A 409 10.95 -27.86 3.57
C SER A 409 10.73 -29.23 4.22
N GLY A 410 10.61 -29.27 5.54
CA GLY A 410 10.36 -30.53 6.27
C GLY A 410 9.04 -31.21 5.90
N LEU A 411 7.99 -30.46 5.59
CA LEU A 411 6.74 -31.02 5.07
C LEU A 411 6.96 -31.63 3.68
N MET A 412 7.59 -30.87 2.79
CA MET A 412 7.82 -31.29 1.40
C MET A 412 8.70 -32.54 1.31
N ASP A 413 9.71 -32.66 2.17
CA ASP A 413 10.56 -33.84 2.26
C ASP A 413 9.75 -35.09 2.65
N VAL A 414 8.84 -34.97 3.62
CA VAL A 414 7.94 -36.07 4.02
C VAL A 414 6.98 -36.43 2.89
N LEU A 415 6.39 -35.46 2.21
CA LEU A 415 5.49 -35.70 1.09
C LEU A 415 6.20 -36.42 -0.06
N LYS A 416 7.41 -35.98 -0.41
CA LYS A 416 8.24 -36.64 -1.43
C LYS A 416 8.60 -38.07 -1.02
N ALA A 417 9.07 -38.27 0.21
CA ALA A 417 9.47 -39.58 0.71
C ALA A 417 8.31 -40.59 0.79
N THR A 418 7.09 -40.11 1.00
CA THR A 418 5.88 -40.95 1.09
C THR A 418 5.11 -41.04 -0.22
N ASN A 419 5.62 -40.47 -1.31
CA ASN A 419 4.89 -40.34 -2.59
C ASN A 419 3.47 -39.77 -2.36
N ASN A 420 3.37 -38.64 -1.65
CA ASN A 420 2.11 -38.01 -1.26
C ASN A 420 1.16 -38.99 -0.55
N LEU A 421 1.66 -39.64 0.52
CA LEU A 421 0.92 -40.67 1.26
C LEU A 421 0.41 -41.80 0.33
N ASN A 422 1.30 -42.33 -0.52
CA ASN A 422 0.98 -43.33 -1.54
C ASN A 422 -0.12 -42.87 -2.52
N GLY A 423 -0.08 -41.61 -2.93
CA GLY A 423 -1.05 -40.99 -3.84
C GLY A 423 -2.39 -40.61 -3.21
N ARG A 424 -2.52 -40.67 -1.87
CA ARG A 424 -3.74 -40.28 -1.14
C ARG A 424 -3.81 -38.78 -0.84
N LEU A 425 -2.69 -38.07 -0.93
CA LEU A 425 -2.65 -36.62 -0.72
C LEU A 425 -2.69 -35.85 -2.05
N HIS A 426 -3.59 -34.89 -2.13
CA HIS A 426 -3.82 -34.03 -3.29
C HIS A 426 -3.63 -32.57 -2.88
N ILE A 427 -2.95 -31.77 -3.70
CA ILE A 427 -2.75 -30.34 -3.46
C ILE A 427 -3.42 -29.59 -4.61
N ALA A 428 -4.28 -28.63 -4.27
CA ALA A 428 -4.88 -27.69 -5.21
C ALA A 428 -4.63 -26.26 -4.77
N HIS A 429 -4.61 -25.32 -5.72
CA HIS A 429 -4.38 -23.92 -5.45
C HIS A 429 -5.22 -23.03 -6.37
N ASN A 430 -5.45 -21.77 -5.95
CA ASN A 430 -6.21 -20.78 -6.72
C ASN A 430 -7.62 -21.23 -7.12
N LEU A 431 -8.32 -21.93 -6.22
CA LEU A 431 -9.72 -22.24 -6.43
C LEU A 431 -10.56 -20.96 -6.28
N SER A 432 -11.57 -20.82 -7.13
CA SER A 432 -12.63 -19.82 -6.96
C SER A 432 -13.48 -20.13 -5.71
N ASP A 433 -14.20 -19.13 -5.19
CA ASP A 433 -15.11 -19.33 -4.05
C ASP A 433 -16.18 -20.39 -4.37
N GLY A 434 -16.67 -20.45 -5.62
CA GLY A 434 -17.61 -21.47 -6.09
C GLY A 434 -17.03 -22.90 -6.09
N GLU A 435 -15.81 -23.08 -6.59
CA GLU A 435 -15.11 -24.37 -6.51
C GLU A 435 -14.81 -24.77 -5.06
N LEU A 436 -14.42 -23.80 -4.22
CA LEU A 436 -14.15 -24.04 -2.81
C LEU A 436 -15.41 -24.47 -2.06
N ASN A 437 -16.55 -23.84 -2.34
CA ASN A 437 -17.86 -24.25 -1.85
C ASN A 437 -18.18 -25.70 -2.28
N ALA A 438 -17.89 -26.08 -3.52
CA ALA A 438 -18.05 -27.46 -3.99
C ALA A 438 -17.22 -28.45 -3.15
N VAL A 439 -15.96 -28.09 -2.86
CA VAL A 439 -15.02 -28.91 -2.10
C VAL A 439 -15.46 -29.05 -0.63
N TYR A 440 -15.92 -27.99 0.03
CA TYR A 440 -16.49 -28.11 1.37
C TYR A 440 -17.78 -28.93 1.36
N ALA A 441 -18.69 -28.64 0.44
CA ALA A 441 -19.99 -29.29 0.36
C ALA A 441 -19.93 -30.80 0.12
N ASN A 442 -18.80 -31.36 -0.28
CA ASN A 442 -18.65 -32.80 -0.57
C ASN A 442 -17.61 -33.52 0.32
N CYS A 443 -16.91 -32.84 1.23
CA CYS A 443 -15.93 -33.48 2.10
C CYS A 443 -16.59 -34.31 3.22
N GLU A 444 -15.86 -35.27 3.82
CA GLU A 444 -16.36 -35.96 5.01
C GLU A 444 -16.33 -35.05 6.24
N PHE A 445 -15.22 -34.32 6.41
CA PHE A 445 -14.99 -33.29 7.41
C PHE A 445 -13.80 -32.42 6.96
N SER A 446 -13.59 -31.28 7.61
CA SER A 446 -12.42 -30.42 7.39
C SER A 446 -11.47 -30.42 8.58
N VAL A 447 -10.25 -29.93 8.36
CA VAL A 447 -9.21 -29.83 9.40
C VAL A 447 -8.57 -28.45 9.40
N PHE A 448 -8.18 -27.95 10.58
CA PHE A 448 -7.52 -26.67 10.75
C PHE A 448 -6.60 -26.67 11.99
N THR A 449 -5.41 -27.25 11.84
CA THR A 449 -4.50 -27.61 12.94
C THR A 449 -3.41 -26.57 13.25
N SER A 450 -3.64 -25.31 12.89
CA SER A 450 -2.69 -24.21 13.09
C SER A 450 -2.21 -24.06 14.53
N PHE A 451 -0.96 -23.62 14.72
CA PHE A 451 -0.44 -23.28 16.05
C PHE A 451 -1.04 -21.98 16.60
N VAL A 452 -1.25 -20.97 15.74
CA VAL A 452 -1.78 -19.66 16.11
C VAL A 452 -2.44 -18.97 14.91
N GLU A 453 -3.56 -18.28 15.14
CA GLU A 453 -4.32 -17.52 14.15
C GLU A 453 -4.91 -16.23 14.73
N GLY A 454 -5.17 -15.25 13.85
CA GLY A 454 -5.98 -14.08 14.19
C GLY A 454 -7.49 -14.37 14.24
N TRP A 455 -8.00 -15.29 13.41
CA TRP A 455 -9.40 -15.72 13.40
C TRP A 455 -9.59 -17.22 13.10
N GLY A 456 -9.36 -17.63 11.85
CA GLY A 456 -9.60 -19.02 11.42
C GLY A 456 -10.84 -19.19 10.53
N LEU A 457 -10.95 -18.36 9.48
CA LEU A 457 -12.04 -18.42 8.48
C LEU A 457 -12.39 -19.85 7.99
N PRO A 458 -11.41 -20.75 7.70
CA PRO A 458 -11.72 -22.10 7.22
C PRO A 458 -12.54 -22.97 8.17
N VAL A 459 -12.51 -22.69 9.49
CA VAL A 459 -13.35 -23.36 10.48
C VAL A 459 -14.80 -22.95 10.26
N GLY A 460 -15.05 -21.65 10.18
CA GLY A 460 -16.38 -21.09 9.95
C GLY A 460 -16.99 -21.48 8.61
N GLU A 461 -16.18 -21.50 7.56
CA GLU A 461 -16.57 -21.96 6.23
C GLU A 461 -17.02 -23.44 6.27
N SER A 462 -16.34 -24.30 7.03
CA SER A 462 -16.75 -25.70 7.18
C SER A 462 -18.12 -25.85 7.85
N LEU A 463 -18.34 -25.08 8.93
CA LEU A 463 -19.59 -25.10 9.66
C LEU A 463 -20.76 -24.58 8.82
N LEU A 464 -20.51 -23.57 7.97
CA LEU A 464 -21.50 -23.05 7.01
C LEU A 464 -22.01 -24.14 6.05
N HIS A 465 -21.15 -25.09 5.68
CA HIS A 465 -21.50 -26.24 4.83
C HIS A 465 -22.10 -27.42 5.62
N GLY A 466 -22.33 -27.27 6.92
CA GLY A 466 -22.82 -28.35 7.78
C GLY A 466 -21.81 -29.50 7.94
N ARG A 467 -20.52 -29.22 7.74
CA ARG A 467 -19.43 -30.21 7.74
C ARG A 467 -18.71 -30.17 9.09
N PRO A 468 -18.49 -31.34 9.74
CA PRO A 468 -17.65 -31.39 10.94
C PRO A 468 -16.26 -30.85 10.68
N CYS A 469 -15.66 -30.26 11.71
CA CYS A 469 -14.30 -29.71 11.66
C CYS A 469 -13.49 -30.22 12.85
N ILE A 470 -12.25 -30.63 12.59
CA ILE A 470 -11.23 -30.81 13.63
C ILE A 470 -10.30 -29.60 13.59
N ALA A 471 -10.14 -28.89 14.70
CA ALA A 471 -9.28 -27.70 14.74
C ALA A 471 -8.43 -27.62 16.01
N SER A 472 -7.43 -26.76 16.03
CA SER A 472 -6.63 -26.52 17.24
C SER A 472 -7.43 -25.79 18.32
N ASP A 473 -7.14 -26.08 19.60
CA ASP A 473 -7.69 -25.39 20.77
C ASP A 473 -6.95 -24.09 21.15
N THR A 474 -6.17 -23.52 20.23
CA THR A 474 -5.27 -22.39 20.51
C THR A 474 -5.75 -21.08 19.90
N SER A 475 -5.34 -19.97 20.50
CA SER A 475 -5.58 -18.60 20.02
C SER A 475 -7.07 -18.31 19.78
N SER A 476 -7.41 -17.73 18.62
CA SER A 476 -8.77 -17.35 18.23
C SER A 476 -9.61 -18.49 17.66
N ILE A 477 -9.02 -19.65 17.38
CA ILE A 477 -9.68 -20.75 16.68
C ILE A 477 -10.93 -21.26 17.44
N PRO A 478 -10.92 -21.36 18.79
CA PRO A 478 -12.12 -21.68 19.56
C PRO A 478 -13.25 -20.65 19.45
N GLU A 479 -12.92 -19.37 19.25
CA GLU A 479 -13.91 -18.28 19.15
C GLU A 479 -14.77 -18.38 17.88
N VAL A 480 -14.26 -19.05 16.83
CA VAL A 480 -14.97 -19.23 15.55
C VAL A 480 -16.00 -20.36 15.64
N GLY A 481 -15.61 -21.49 16.22
CA GLY A 481 -16.37 -22.73 16.14
C GLY A 481 -17.23 -23.06 17.36
N GLY A 482 -16.87 -22.54 18.54
CA GLY A 482 -17.48 -22.92 19.81
C GLY A 482 -17.57 -24.44 19.99
N ASP A 483 -18.64 -24.92 20.62
CA ASP A 483 -18.82 -26.35 20.93
C ASP A 483 -19.09 -27.24 19.69
N LEU A 484 -19.22 -26.64 18.50
CA LEU A 484 -19.52 -27.31 17.24
C LEU A 484 -18.27 -27.90 16.55
N VAL A 485 -17.08 -27.65 17.09
CA VAL A 485 -15.80 -28.14 16.58
C VAL A 485 -15.18 -29.17 17.51
N ASP A 486 -14.47 -30.14 16.94
CA ASP A 486 -13.71 -31.15 17.68
C ASP A 486 -12.26 -30.64 17.82
N TYR A 487 -11.88 -30.23 19.03
CA TYR A 487 -10.59 -29.58 19.25
C TYR A 487 -9.44 -30.54 19.58
N ILE A 488 -8.24 -30.19 19.12
CA ILE A 488 -6.97 -30.89 19.40
C ILE A 488 -5.95 -29.92 19.99
N ASP A 489 -5.01 -30.43 20.79
CA ASP A 489 -3.76 -29.72 21.08
C ASP A 489 -2.81 -29.87 19.87
N PRO A 490 -2.39 -28.77 19.21
CA PRO A 490 -1.54 -28.82 18.02
C PRO A 490 -0.13 -29.36 18.28
N PHE A 491 0.27 -29.52 19.55
CA PHE A 491 1.54 -30.11 19.97
C PHE A 491 1.42 -31.58 20.39
N ASN A 492 0.19 -32.10 20.56
CA ASN A 492 -0.05 -33.47 21.03
C ASN A 492 -0.62 -34.37 19.92
N LEU A 493 0.29 -34.94 19.12
CA LEU A 493 -0.08 -35.84 18.03
C LEU A 493 -0.85 -37.09 18.52
N THR A 494 -0.50 -37.65 19.68
CA THR A 494 -1.13 -38.89 20.16
C THR A 494 -2.60 -38.65 20.51
N GLN A 495 -2.92 -37.54 21.17
CA GLN A 495 -4.32 -37.16 21.44
C GLN A 495 -5.08 -36.92 20.12
N GLY A 496 -4.49 -36.16 19.18
CA GLY A 496 -5.15 -35.88 17.91
C GLY A 496 -5.45 -37.13 17.11
N VAL A 497 -4.52 -38.09 17.05
CA VAL A 497 -4.74 -39.36 16.34
C VAL A 497 -6.01 -40.08 16.79
N GLU A 498 -6.35 -40.04 18.09
CA GLU A 498 -7.59 -40.62 18.60
C GLU A 498 -8.84 -39.89 18.10
N ILE A 499 -8.80 -38.55 18.09
CA ILE A 499 -9.91 -37.71 17.61
C ILE A 499 -10.12 -37.91 16.10
N PHE A 500 -9.03 -37.89 15.33
CA PHE A 500 -9.05 -38.18 13.91
C PHE A 500 -9.54 -39.60 13.63
N ARG A 501 -9.08 -40.61 14.38
CA ARG A 501 -9.53 -42.00 14.21
C ARG A 501 -11.04 -42.07 14.41
N ARG A 502 -11.58 -41.49 15.48
CA ARG A 502 -13.02 -41.46 15.73
C ARG A 502 -13.79 -40.78 14.60
N MET A 503 -13.34 -39.60 14.16
CA MET A 503 -14.01 -38.86 13.08
C MET A 503 -14.00 -39.63 11.75
N ILE A 504 -12.93 -40.39 11.46
CA ILE A 504 -12.79 -41.22 10.26
C ILE A 504 -13.65 -42.49 10.35
N THR A 505 -13.52 -43.26 11.43
CA THR A 505 -14.08 -44.62 11.51
C THR A 505 -15.52 -44.67 12.03
N ASP A 506 -15.93 -43.74 12.88
CA ASP A 506 -17.30 -43.69 13.43
C ASP A 506 -18.20 -42.77 12.58
N LYS A 507 -18.82 -43.36 11.56
CA LYS A 507 -19.78 -42.68 10.69
C LYS A 507 -21.00 -42.13 11.46
N SER A 508 -21.42 -42.80 12.53
CA SER A 508 -22.56 -42.37 13.34
C SER A 508 -22.23 -41.10 14.11
N TYR A 509 -21.04 -41.03 14.70
CA TYR A 509 -20.51 -39.84 15.35
C TYR A 509 -20.40 -38.67 14.37
N ARG A 510 -19.73 -38.89 13.22
CA ARG A 510 -19.56 -37.85 12.19
C ARG A 510 -20.90 -37.30 11.70
N ASN A 511 -21.87 -38.17 11.44
CA ASN A 511 -23.22 -37.77 11.04
C ASN A 511 -23.98 -37.02 12.15
N ALA A 512 -23.76 -37.36 13.42
CA ALA A 512 -24.35 -36.65 14.55
C ALA A 512 -23.77 -35.24 14.68
N ARG A 513 -22.44 -35.08 14.56
CA ARG A 513 -21.80 -33.75 14.52
C ARG A 513 -22.31 -32.92 13.35
N ALA A 514 -22.41 -33.49 12.15
CA ALA A 514 -22.95 -32.80 10.98
C ALA A 514 -24.41 -32.33 11.16
N ARG A 515 -25.26 -33.14 11.82
CA ARG A 515 -26.63 -32.72 12.18
C ARG A 515 -26.61 -31.56 13.17
N MET A 516 -25.84 -31.69 14.25
CA MET A 516 -25.74 -30.66 15.28
C MET A 516 -25.30 -29.31 14.69
N ILE A 517 -24.34 -29.31 13.77
CA ILE A 517 -23.91 -28.10 13.06
C ILE A 517 -25.06 -27.50 12.26
N ARG A 518 -25.76 -28.30 11.43
CA ARG A 518 -26.90 -27.79 10.64
C ARG A 518 -28.04 -27.24 11.51
N ASP A 519 -28.25 -27.82 12.69
CA ASP A 519 -29.36 -27.45 13.57
C ASP A 519 -29.03 -26.27 14.49
N GLN A 520 -27.74 -26.04 14.82
CA GLN A 520 -27.32 -25.08 15.85
C GLN A 520 -26.41 -23.96 15.36
N PHE A 521 -25.72 -24.11 14.22
CA PHE A 521 -24.80 -23.10 13.73
C PHE A 521 -25.55 -21.91 13.15
N VAL A 522 -25.31 -20.73 13.72
CA VAL A 522 -25.84 -19.46 13.21
C VAL A 522 -24.68 -18.66 12.62
N PRO A 523 -24.59 -18.55 11.28
CA PRO A 523 -23.47 -17.88 10.65
C PRO A 523 -23.54 -16.37 10.87
N THR A 524 -22.40 -15.77 11.23
CA THR A 524 -22.23 -14.30 11.19
C THR A 524 -22.06 -13.84 9.75
N THR A 525 -22.90 -12.91 9.31
CA THR A 525 -22.86 -12.33 7.97
C THR A 525 -21.98 -11.06 7.91
N TRP A 526 -21.60 -10.62 6.71
CA TRP A 526 -20.93 -9.33 6.53
C TRP A 526 -21.77 -8.13 6.99
N GLN A 527 -23.10 -8.25 6.95
CA GLN A 527 -23.99 -7.23 7.48
C GLN A 527 -23.90 -7.14 9.01
N ASP A 528 -23.83 -8.28 9.70
CA ASP A 528 -23.65 -8.33 11.16
C ASP A 528 -22.30 -7.74 11.57
N VAL A 529 -21.23 -8.12 10.85
CA VAL A 529 -19.87 -7.58 11.08
C VAL A 529 -19.85 -6.07 10.86
N GLY A 530 -20.38 -5.60 9.72
CA GLY A 530 -20.44 -4.18 9.40
C GLY A 530 -21.21 -3.37 10.44
N SER A 531 -22.38 -3.87 10.86
CA SER A 531 -23.22 -3.20 11.86
C SER A 531 -22.52 -3.12 13.22
N ASN A 532 -21.89 -4.22 13.65
CA ASN A 532 -21.11 -4.29 14.89
C ASN A 532 -19.88 -3.37 14.85
N PHE A 533 -19.15 -3.38 13.72
CA PHE A 533 -18.00 -2.51 13.49
C PHE A 533 -18.38 -1.04 13.59
N LEU A 534 -19.37 -0.60 12.81
CA LEU A 534 -19.80 0.80 12.79
C LEU A 534 -20.43 1.23 14.13
N GLY A 535 -21.14 0.33 14.81
CA GLY A 535 -21.65 0.59 16.16
C GLY A 535 -20.53 0.93 17.15
N LYS A 536 -19.40 0.21 17.09
CA LYS A 536 -18.22 0.49 17.92
C LYS A 536 -17.47 1.73 17.49
N VAL A 537 -17.38 2.01 16.19
CA VAL A 537 -16.83 3.28 15.71
C VAL A 537 -17.67 4.45 16.25
N LYS A 538 -19.00 4.41 16.12
CA LYS A 538 -19.94 5.41 16.67
C LYS A 538 -19.77 5.60 18.18
N PHE A 539 -19.58 4.50 18.92
CA PHE A 539 -19.28 4.57 20.36
C PHE A 539 -18.00 5.38 20.63
N TYR A 540 -16.91 5.11 19.91
CA TYR A 540 -15.63 5.81 20.10
C TYR A 540 -15.57 7.21 19.50
N GLN A 541 -16.49 7.60 18.60
CA GLN A 541 -16.57 8.98 18.11
C GLN A 541 -16.79 10.02 19.22
N ASN A 542 -17.33 9.59 20.35
CA ASN A 542 -17.57 10.42 21.54
C ASN A 542 -16.53 10.22 22.65
N ALA A 543 -15.55 9.32 22.47
CA ALA A 543 -14.50 9.06 23.48
C ALA A 543 -13.40 10.13 23.45
N ASP A 544 -12.70 10.33 24.56
CA ASP A 544 -11.59 11.29 24.61
C ASP A 544 -10.48 10.93 23.62
N ILE A 545 -9.93 11.96 22.96
CA ILE A 545 -8.74 11.83 22.12
C ILE A 545 -7.53 11.81 23.04
N ILE A 546 -6.66 10.83 22.86
CA ILE A 546 -5.45 10.66 23.65
C ILE A 546 -4.33 11.48 22.99
N PRO A 547 -3.81 12.54 23.63
CA PRO A 547 -2.80 13.38 23.00
C PRO A 547 -1.55 12.59 22.61
N PHE A 548 -1.03 12.84 21.41
CA PHE A 548 0.28 12.35 21.03
C PHE A 548 1.36 13.13 21.80
N ARG A 549 2.25 12.43 22.52
CA ARG A 549 3.24 13.04 23.43
C ARG A 549 4.68 12.58 23.22
N ALA A 550 4.95 11.72 22.23
CA ALA A 550 6.32 11.27 22.03
C ALA A 550 7.17 12.43 21.52
N SER A 551 8.27 12.73 22.21
CA SER A 551 9.25 13.73 21.80
C SER A 551 10.65 13.23 22.13
N LEU A 552 11.64 13.69 21.39
CA LEU A 552 13.02 13.51 21.82
C LEU A 552 13.25 14.34 23.08
N GLU A 553 13.73 13.72 24.15
CA GLU A 553 14.08 14.42 25.39
C GLU A 553 15.34 15.26 25.22
N GLU A 554 15.41 16.40 25.91
CA GLU A 554 16.60 17.24 25.95
C GLU A 554 17.79 16.42 26.47
N GLY A 555 18.95 16.51 25.81
CA GLY A 555 20.15 15.78 26.20
C GLY A 555 20.23 14.33 25.70
N LYS A 556 19.16 13.78 25.11
CA LYS A 556 19.15 12.41 24.56
C LYS A 556 19.53 12.37 23.09
N VAL A 557 20.24 11.30 22.71
CA VAL A 557 20.60 11.00 21.33
C VAL A 557 19.57 10.06 20.71
N LEU A 558 18.94 10.50 19.63
CA LEU A 558 18.16 9.65 18.76
C LEU A 558 19.10 9.00 17.73
N SER A 559 19.37 7.71 17.88
CA SER A 559 20.10 6.93 16.88
C SER A 559 19.16 6.46 15.77
N LEU A 560 19.58 6.67 14.52
CA LEU A 560 18.89 6.28 13.29
C LEU A 560 19.57 5.12 12.59
N ARG A 561 20.45 4.42 13.30
CA ARG A 561 21.09 3.22 12.81
C ARG A 561 20.20 2.03 13.15
N THR A 562 20.02 1.13 12.20
CA THR A 562 19.47 -0.20 12.42
C THR A 562 20.48 -1.20 11.91
N LYS A 563 21.05 -2.01 12.81
CA LYS A 563 22.00 -3.03 12.41
C LYS A 563 21.26 -4.16 11.71
N ALA A 564 21.68 -4.51 10.49
CA ALA A 564 21.13 -5.62 9.73
C ALA A 564 21.23 -6.92 10.53
N GLY A 565 20.12 -7.65 10.63
CA GLY A 565 20.02 -8.89 11.42
C GLY A 565 20.03 -8.68 12.94
N SER A 566 19.89 -7.45 13.44
CA SER A 566 19.67 -7.21 14.87
C SER A 566 18.18 -7.21 15.20
N THR A 567 17.82 -7.93 16.27
CA THR A 567 16.48 -7.84 16.85
C THR A 567 16.27 -6.45 17.44
N ILE A 568 15.14 -5.82 17.11
CA ILE A 568 14.78 -4.54 17.73
C ILE A 568 14.54 -4.78 19.22
N ASP A 569 15.16 -3.95 20.07
CA ASP A 569 14.73 -3.83 21.46
C ASP A 569 13.36 -3.12 21.50
N ILE A 570 12.30 -3.92 21.49
CA ILE A 570 10.91 -3.45 21.48
C ILE A 570 10.65 -2.54 22.69
N LYS A 571 11.19 -2.85 23.87
CA LYS A 571 10.90 -2.08 25.08
C LYS A 571 11.43 -0.65 24.94
N SER A 572 12.65 -0.50 24.45
CA SER A 572 13.24 0.81 24.16
C SER A 572 12.50 1.54 23.03
N TYR A 573 12.22 0.83 21.93
CA TYR A 573 11.53 1.39 20.76
C TYR A 573 10.10 1.87 21.08
N PHE A 574 9.38 1.15 21.95
CA PHE A 574 8.01 1.46 22.33
C PHE A 574 7.91 2.85 22.98
N HIS A 575 8.88 3.22 23.81
CA HIS A 575 8.93 4.53 24.47
C HIS A 575 9.37 5.65 23.54
N ILE A 576 10.31 5.36 22.63
CA ILE A 576 10.88 6.33 21.68
C ILE A 576 10.78 5.74 20.27
N PRO A 577 9.58 5.77 19.65
CA PRO A 577 9.34 5.21 18.31
C PRO A 577 10.03 6.08 17.25
N ARG A 578 11.34 5.86 17.07
CA ARG A 578 12.24 6.76 16.31
C ARG A 578 11.77 7.10 14.88
N ARG A 579 11.05 6.19 14.20
CA ARG A 579 10.50 6.46 12.85
C ARG A 579 9.47 7.58 12.83
N ILE A 580 8.72 7.76 13.93
CA ILE A 580 7.67 8.79 14.00
C ILE A 580 8.21 10.12 14.55
N LEU A 581 9.36 10.07 15.22
CA LEU A 581 10.06 11.27 15.69
C LEU A 581 10.77 12.00 14.55
N ILE A 582 10.96 11.36 13.39
CA ILE A 582 11.55 11.98 12.21
C ILE A 582 10.48 12.18 11.15
N GLU A 583 10.26 13.43 10.80
CA GLU A 583 9.47 13.77 9.63
C GLU A 583 10.41 14.08 8.45
N SER A 584 10.48 13.18 7.47
CA SER A 584 11.12 13.45 6.18
C SER A 584 10.47 12.65 5.05
N ALA A 585 10.30 13.29 3.89
CA ALA A 585 9.70 12.67 2.73
C ALA A 585 10.73 12.10 1.73
N HIS A 586 12.01 12.42 1.92
CA HIS A 586 13.10 12.10 1.00
C HIS A 586 14.23 11.36 1.70
N LEU A 587 13.87 10.29 2.41
CA LEU A 587 14.81 9.36 3.04
C LEU A 587 14.59 7.92 2.57
N TYR A 588 15.68 7.18 2.46
CA TYR A 588 15.69 5.73 2.37
C TYR A 588 15.36 5.09 3.72
N GLY A 589 15.26 3.75 3.76
CA GLY A 589 15.13 3.01 5.01
C GLY A 589 16.33 3.24 5.93
N SER A 590 16.13 2.98 7.22
CA SER A 590 17.20 2.98 8.22
C SER A 590 18.15 1.79 7.98
N GLU A 591 19.46 2.02 8.08
CA GLU A 591 20.52 1.04 7.86
C GLU A 591 21.61 1.15 8.93
N ASP A 592 22.62 0.26 8.88
CA ASP A 592 23.79 0.26 9.76
C ASP A 592 24.54 1.59 9.77
N HIS A 593 24.44 2.36 8.69
CA HIS A 593 25.13 3.65 8.52
C HIS A 593 24.22 4.86 8.73
N GLY A 594 22.99 4.64 9.19
CA GLY A 594 21.98 5.68 9.40
C GLY A 594 20.91 5.68 8.30
N VAL A 595 20.25 6.82 8.14
CA VAL A 595 19.17 7.02 7.16
C VAL A 595 19.66 7.93 6.03
N TRP A 596 19.78 7.40 4.82
CA TRP A 596 20.30 8.12 3.65
C TRP A 596 19.27 9.04 2.99
N MET A 597 19.71 10.22 2.54
CA MET A 597 18.91 11.13 1.72
C MET A 597 18.62 10.55 0.33
N LYS A 598 17.39 10.76 -0.15
CA LYS A 598 16.98 10.54 -1.55
C LYS A 598 17.25 11.80 -2.36
N GLY A 599 18.27 11.77 -3.21
CA GLY A 599 18.71 12.90 -4.03
C GLY A 599 19.47 13.96 -3.24
N SER A 600 19.62 15.15 -3.85
CA SER A 600 20.45 16.24 -3.33
C SER A 600 19.76 17.14 -2.30
N LYS A 601 18.43 17.06 -2.15
CA LYS A 601 17.66 17.91 -1.24
C LYS A 601 16.74 17.09 -0.37
N SER A 602 16.74 17.39 0.93
CA SER A 602 15.82 16.77 1.88
C SER A 602 15.48 17.72 3.03
N SER A 603 14.40 17.42 3.74
CA SER A 603 14.02 18.10 4.98
C SER A 603 13.89 17.07 6.09
N PHE A 604 14.23 17.47 7.31
CA PHE A 604 14.16 16.66 8.51
C PHE A 604 13.50 17.48 9.58
N SER A 605 12.44 16.96 10.17
CA SER A 605 11.84 17.56 11.37
C SER A 605 11.86 16.59 12.52
N ILE A 606 12.16 17.07 13.72
CA ILE A 606 12.14 16.26 14.94
C ILE A 606 11.28 16.91 15.99
N LEU A 607 10.37 16.12 16.57
CA LEU A 607 9.51 16.58 17.65
C LEU A 607 10.29 16.68 18.97
N THR A 608 10.27 17.87 19.57
CA THR A 608 10.88 18.16 20.86
C THR A 608 9.82 18.38 21.93
N GLY A 609 10.22 18.33 23.20
CA GLY A 609 9.37 18.73 24.33
C GLY A 609 9.38 20.23 24.60
N MET A 610 9.99 21.05 23.73
CA MET A 610 10.26 22.46 23.97
C MET A 610 9.14 23.36 23.44
N ALA A 611 8.90 24.48 24.12
CA ALA A 611 7.94 25.48 23.67
C ALA A 611 8.43 26.16 22.37
N ALA A 612 7.49 26.59 21.53
CA ALA A 612 7.79 27.35 20.31
C ALA A 612 8.67 28.58 20.60
N GLY A 613 9.64 28.85 19.72
CA GLY A 613 10.61 29.94 19.85
C GLY A 613 11.76 29.67 20.83
N THR A 614 11.75 28.57 21.59
CA THR A 614 12.86 28.21 22.48
C THR A 614 14.14 28.04 21.66
N SER A 615 15.22 28.71 22.08
CA SER A 615 16.54 28.58 21.43
C SER A 615 17.16 27.22 21.77
N LEU A 616 17.65 26.52 20.75
CA LEU A 616 18.17 25.16 20.84
C LEU A 616 19.53 25.04 20.16
N LEU A 617 20.42 24.27 20.78
CA LEU A 617 21.63 23.72 20.20
C LEU A 617 21.34 22.31 19.71
N VAL A 618 21.46 22.09 18.41
CA VAL A 618 21.25 20.79 17.76
C VAL A 618 22.59 20.18 17.42
N TYR A 619 22.72 18.89 17.70
CA TYR A 619 23.89 18.07 17.44
C TYR A 619 23.50 17.01 16.42
N LEU A 620 24.22 16.94 15.30
CA LEU A 620 23.96 16.01 14.21
C LEU A 620 25.20 15.16 13.93
N GLN A 621 25.03 13.85 13.80
CA GLN A 621 26.03 13.00 13.18
C GLN A 621 25.57 12.58 11.80
N VAL A 622 26.42 12.78 10.81
CA VAL A 622 26.14 12.39 9.43
C VAL A 622 27.16 11.38 8.90
N SER A 623 26.70 10.52 8.00
CA SER A 623 27.50 9.69 7.11
C SER A 623 27.69 10.41 5.79
N VAL A 624 28.87 10.28 5.19
CA VAL A 624 29.16 10.72 3.83
C VAL A 624 29.34 9.47 2.97
N ALA A 625 28.68 9.42 1.82
CA ALA A 625 28.86 8.34 0.86
C ALA A 625 30.28 8.42 0.23
N PRO A 626 30.94 7.29 -0.03
CA PRO A 626 32.24 7.28 -0.75
C PRO A 626 32.26 8.15 -2.03
N GLY A 627 33.30 8.96 -2.24
CA GLY A 627 33.35 9.86 -3.41
C GLY A 627 32.44 11.10 -3.31
N GLY A 628 31.69 11.25 -2.22
CA GLY A 628 30.90 12.45 -1.89
C GLY A 628 31.70 13.52 -1.13
N GLU A 629 32.98 13.30 -0.84
CA GLU A 629 33.78 14.14 0.07
C GLU A 629 34.02 15.56 -0.47
N ASP A 630 33.91 15.75 -1.80
CA ASP A 630 34.01 17.06 -2.44
C ASP A 630 32.68 17.81 -2.52
N CYS A 631 31.57 17.18 -2.14
CA CYS A 631 30.28 17.86 -2.08
C CYS A 631 30.23 18.85 -0.90
N VAL A 632 29.37 19.85 -1.04
CA VAL A 632 29.07 20.83 0.01
C VAL A 632 27.67 20.57 0.51
N LEU A 633 27.54 20.35 1.82
CA LEU A 633 26.26 20.33 2.51
C LEU A 633 25.95 21.72 3.05
N THR A 634 24.82 22.27 2.63
CA THR A 634 24.22 23.46 3.23
C THR A 634 23.00 23.06 4.05
N ILE A 635 22.96 23.48 5.32
CA ILE A 635 21.87 23.25 6.25
C ILE A 635 21.13 24.56 6.48
N PHE A 636 19.80 24.52 6.38
CA PHE A 636 18.91 25.67 6.54
C PHE A 636 17.91 25.42 7.68
N ASN A 637 17.45 26.50 8.30
CA ASN A 637 16.38 26.46 9.31
C ASN A 637 14.98 26.37 8.64
N ALA A 638 13.92 26.43 9.46
CA ALA A 638 12.53 26.44 9.01
C ALA A 638 12.20 27.60 8.04
N ASP A 639 12.85 28.75 8.23
CA ASP A 639 12.63 29.97 7.44
C ASP A 639 13.45 30.02 6.14
N ASN A 640 14.17 28.93 5.81
CA ASN A 640 15.11 28.81 4.69
C ASN A 640 16.37 29.70 4.78
N ASP A 641 16.71 30.19 5.96
CA ASP A 641 17.99 30.85 6.18
C ASP A 641 19.12 29.81 6.28
N ALA A 642 20.23 30.07 5.57
CA ALA A 642 21.39 29.21 5.61
C ALA A 642 22.06 29.29 6.99
N MET A 643 22.03 28.19 7.73
CA MET A 643 22.63 28.09 9.07
C MET A 643 24.12 27.75 9.00
N ARG A 644 24.48 26.84 8.10
CA ARG A 644 25.86 26.34 7.98
C ARG A 644 26.10 25.71 6.61
N ALA A 645 27.25 25.99 6.00
CA ALA A 645 27.74 25.30 4.81
C ALA A 645 29.05 24.57 5.17
N ILE A 646 29.17 23.30 4.80
CA ILE A 646 30.29 22.42 5.20
C ILE A 646 30.73 21.59 4.00
N ARG A 647 32.04 21.54 3.72
CA ARG A 647 32.58 20.57 2.75
C ARG A 647 32.58 19.18 3.39
N LEU A 648 32.04 18.19 2.71
CA LEU A 648 31.82 16.86 3.32
C LEU A 648 33.12 16.15 3.72
N ARG A 649 34.26 16.46 3.07
CA ARG A 649 35.59 16.01 3.53
C ARG A 649 35.99 16.49 4.93
N GLU A 650 35.44 17.61 5.38
CA GLU A 650 35.66 18.12 6.73
C GLU A 650 34.84 17.33 7.74
N VAL A 651 33.74 16.71 7.29
CA VAL A 651 32.87 15.84 8.06
C VAL A 651 33.42 14.40 8.04
N GLY A 652 34.55 14.19 8.72
CA GLY A 652 35.13 12.85 8.88
C GLY A 652 34.17 11.87 9.56
N MET A 653 34.47 10.56 9.49
CA MET A 653 33.68 9.52 10.19
C MET A 653 33.55 9.85 11.68
N GLY A 654 32.34 10.20 12.13
CA GLY A 654 32.02 10.43 13.55
C GLY A 654 32.05 11.89 14.04
N GLN A 655 32.31 12.87 13.16
CA GLN A 655 32.22 14.28 13.57
C GLN A 655 30.77 14.74 13.82
N VAL A 656 30.59 15.53 14.88
CA VAL A 656 29.29 16.09 15.29
C VAL A 656 29.15 17.52 14.77
N ILE A 657 28.16 17.76 13.91
CA ILE A 657 27.81 19.09 13.44
C ILE A 657 26.91 19.74 14.50
N ARG A 658 27.37 20.85 15.07
CA ARG A 658 26.61 21.68 15.99
C ARG A 658 25.96 22.86 15.26
N LEU A 659 24.68 23.07 15.51
CA LEU A 659 23.84 24.12 14.93
C LEU A 659 23.04 24.83 16.03
N MET A 660 22.70 26.10 15.81
CA MET A 660 21.78 26.85 16.68
C MET A 660 20.52 27.16 15.91
N THR A 661 19.36 26.82 16.47
CA THR A 661 18.04 27.04 15.86
C THR A 661 17.01 27.34 16.94
N GLN A 662 15.75 27.48 16.56
CA GLN A 662 14.62 27.60 17.48
C GLN A 662 13.62 26.45 17.26
N ALA A 663 12.90 26.08 18.31
CA ALA A 663 11.73 25.22 18.17
C ALA A 663 10.67 25.94 17.35
N GLY A 664 10.17 25.29 16.29
CA GLY A 664 9.08 25.80 15.45
C GLY A 664 7.77 25.94 16.22
N GLY A 665 6.76 26.54 15.56
CA GLY A 665 5.44 26.82 16.16
C GLY A 665 4.72 25.60 16.74
N ASP A 666 5.15 24.41 16.36
CA ASP A 666 4.58 23.12 16.73
C ASP A 666 5.53 22.26 17.58
N GLY A 667 6.57 22.88 18.16
CA GLY A 667 7.58 22.23 18.99
C GLY A 667 8.59 21.38 18.22
N THR A 668 8.65 21.49 16.89
CA THR A 668 9.62 20.72 16.08
C THR A 668 10.90 21.50 15.81
N ILE A 669 12.03 20.79 15.74
CA ILE A 669 13.23 21.29 15.07
C ILE A 669 13.09 20.95 13.59
N GLN A 670 13.07 21.93 12.69
CA GLN A 670 13.07 21.70 11.24
C GLN A 670 14.40 22.11 10.63
N LEU A 671 14.97 21.20 9.83
CA LEU A 671 16.24 21.38 9.14
C LEU A 671 16.08 20.98 7.67
N ARG A 672 16.50 21.85 6.75
CA ARG A 672 16.59 21.52 5.32
C ARG A 672 18.04 21.32 4.93
N PHE A 673 18.31 20.30 4.14
CA PHE A 673 19.63 19.90 3.66
C PHE A 673 19.66 20.06 2.15
N ASP A 674 20.71 20.71 1.65
CA ASP A 674 20.99 20.88 0.23
C ASP A 674 22.43 20.48 -0.04
N VAL A 675 22.63 19.48 -0.89
CA VAL A 675 23.95 18.94 -1.23
C VAL A 675 24.28 19.30 -2.67
N THR A 676 25.35 20.07 -2.84
CA THR A 676 25.83 20.50 -4.16
C THR A 676 27.21 19.91 -4.44
N GLY A 677 27.43 19.44 -5.66
CA GLY A 677 28.69 18.86 -6.10
C GLY A 677 28.48 17.67 -7.04
N SER A 678 29.58 17.07 -7.48
CA SER A 678 29.57 15.82 -8.23
C SER A 678 29.84 14.66 -7.29
N TYR A 679 29.00 13.64 -7.33
CA TYR A 679 29.16 12.42 -6.54
C TYR A 679 28.86 11.19 -7.41
N PRO A 680 29.51 10.06 -7.15
CA PRO A 680 29.40 8.88 -8.00
C PRO A 680 28.04 8.18 -7.84
N ARG A 681 27.56 7.59 -8.94
CA ARG A 681 26.57 6.50 -8.86
C ARG A 681 27.34 5.19 -8.72
N TYR A 682 26.87 4.31 -7.85
CA TYR A 682 27.52 3.04 -7.58
C TYR A 682 26.97 1.93 -8.47
N ASP A 683 27.85 1.08 -8.99
CA ASP A 683 27.42 -0.12 -9.70
C ASP A 683 26.69 -1.07 -8.73
N GLY A 684 25.46 -1.44 -9.09
CA GLY A 684 24.62 -2.35 -8.31
C GLY A 684 23.73 -1.69 -7.24
N ASP A 685 23.90 -0.40 -6.98
CA ASP A 685 22.98 0.38 -6.13
C ASP A 685 22.40 1.55 -6.93
N ASN A 686 21.15 1.40 -7.36
CA ASN A 686 20.45 2.39 -8.18
C ASN A 686 19.97 3.63 -7.39
N ARG A 687 20.33 3.74 -6.11
CA ARG A 687 19.94 4.87 -5.25
C ARG A 687 20.80 6.09 -5.52
N ASP A 688 20.18 7.26 -5.37
CA ASP A 688 20.84 8.57 -5.46
C ASP A 688 20.96 9.12 -4.03
N PHE A 689 22.16 9.05 -3.44
CA PHE A 689 22.42 9.45 -2.06
C PHE A 689 23.83 10.03 -1.89
N VAL A 690 23.97 11.01 -0.99
CA VAL A 690 25.27 11.63 -0.70
C VAL A 690 25.55 11.69 0.80
N ILE A 691 24.54 12.04 1.59
CA ILE A 691 24.64 12.07 3.05
C ILE A 691 23.55 11.22 3.70
N GLY A 692 23.88 10.65 4.86
CA GLY A 692 22.94 9.95 5.72
C GLY A 692 22.98 10.52 7.12
N LEU A 693 21.83 10.56 7.80
CA LEU A 693 21.76 10.99 9.19
C LEU A 693 21.95 9.77 10.10
N ARG A 694 22.99 9.76 10.93
CA ARG A 694 23.26 8.68 11.90
C ARG A 694 22.55 8.90 13.21
N SER A 695 22.65 10.10 13.74
CA SER A 695 22.07 10.44 15.03
C SER A 695 21.84 11.94 15.15
N ILE A 696 20.95 12.29 16.07
CA ILE A 696 20.54 13.67 16.35
C ILE A 696 20.16 13.82 17.82
N GLY A 697 20.48 14.97 18.39
CA GLY A 697 20.09 15.34 19.74
C GLY A 697 20.05 16.85 19.87
N TYR A 698 19.42 17.34 20.93
CA TYR A 698 19.35 18.78 21.19
C TYR A 698 19.42 19.10 22.68
N ALA A 699 19.91 20.30 22.97
CA ALA A 699 19.88 20.89 24.30
C ALA A 699 19.64 22.40 24.20
N THR A 700 19.03 22.99 25.21
CA THR A 700 19.02 24.44 25.38
C THR A 700 20.45 24.96 25.60
N PRO A 701 20.79 26.19 25.17
CA PRO A 701 22.12 26.76 25.36
C PRO A 701 22.62 26.74 26.81
N ASP A 702 21.70 26.90 27.77
CA ASP A 702 22.04 27.05 29.19
C ASP A 702 22.11 25.72 29.95
N ASN A 703 21.59 24.62 29.40
CA ASN A 703 21.65 23.30 30.01
C ASN A 703 23.00 22.60 29.73
N LEU A 704 24.01 22.93 30.54
CA LEU A 704 25.36 22.40 30.39
C LEU A 704 25.45 20.87 30.52
N VAL A 705 24.64 20.27 31.41
CA VAL A 705 24.64 18.81 31.64
C VAL A 705 24.14 18.08 30.39
N ALA A 706 22.97 18.48 29.86
CA ALA A 706 22.43 17.89 28.64
C ALA A 706 23.38 18.03 27.44
N ARG A 707 24.05 19.19 27.32
CA ARG A 707 25.06 19.42 26.27
C ARG A 707 26.27 18.51 26.41
N GLN A 708 26.72 18.24 27.63
CA GLN A 708 27.84 17.33 27.90
C GLN A 708 27.44 15.88 27.60
N GLU A 709 26.26 15.44 28.07
CA GLU A 709 25.73 14.09 27.79
C GLU A 709 25.63 13.83 26.29
N LEU A 710 25.11 14.79 25.50
CA LEU A 710 25.04 14.66 24.04
C LEU A 710 26.42 14.55 23.40
N TYR A 711 27.36 15.38 23.84
CA TYR A 711 28.71 15.36 23.29
C TYR A 711 29.39 14.03 23.59
N GLU A 712 29.30 13.53 24.82
CA GLU A 712 29.84 12.22 25.21
C GLU A 712 29.19 11.08 24.43
N ALA A 713 27.85 11.02 24.40
CA ALA A 713 27.10 9.98 23.71
C ALA A 713 27.36 9.94 22.19
N MET A 714 27.63 11.09 21.56
CA MET A 714 27.95 11.15 20.14
C MET A 714 29.45 10.99 19.85
N SER A 715 30.36 11.41 20.74
CA SER A 715 31.81 11.34 20.50
C SER A 715 32.42 9.99 20.87
N LEU A 716 31.74 9.18 21.67
CA LEU A 716 32.07 7.76 21.86
C LEU A 716 31.69 7.00 20.59
N VAL A 717 32.56 7.09 19.58
CA VAL A 717 32.59 6.16 18.46
C VAL A 717 32.75 4.76 19.07
N ASP A 718 31.80 3.86 18.82
CA ASP A 718 31.93 2.43 19.12
C ASP A 718 33.30 1.94 18.62
N LEU A 719 34.30 1.86 19.50
CA LEU A 719 35.58 1.20 19.25
C LEU A 719 35.47 -0.31 19.49
N THR A 720 34.25 -0.83 19.71
CA THR A 720 33.96 -2.25 19.99
C THR A 720 33.19 -2.97 18.89
N SER A 721 33.06 -2.40 17.68
CA SER A 721 32.47 -3.11 16.53
C SER A 721 33.48 -3.45 15.46
#